data_AF-A0A800AXH7-F1
#
_entry.id   AF-A0A800AXH7-F1
#
_cell.length_a   1.000
_cell.length_b   1.000
_cell.length_c   1.000
_cell.angle_alpha   90.00
_cell.angle_beta   90.00
_cell.angle_gamma   90.00
#
_symmetry.space_group_name_H-M   'P 1'
#
loop_
_entity.id
_entity.type
_entity.pdbx_description
1 polymer ?
#
loop_
_entity_poly.entity_id
_entity_poly.type
_entity_poly.pdbx_seq_one_letter_code
_entity_poly.pdbx_strand_id
1 'polypeptide(L)'
;MLIREGAVSNTILSDKTYVHVRVDNGKNQNEGYAQNNKAVLFGQIGSNKYTLKSDFVDGKFIDGKFVPDESSRIPFSIDLVNFTYKAKKELIPNKKGNSYLHIIESNKGGRQDIFLKEGEVKVINNVLFTYNNAIDGAMNFNIKNGINTIKPILNGSFMEMKTQKLTNIAKDSLSTLQFKKLYTFNNLRFVVKEIIKGNLITKTASKKEQSKFPYDILTFKIKSGNEEKNIELIGTSGAIQKPTQVSLNGLNFNISYGSKGIKTPFSIKLRDFQLERYPGTKSASSYASEVTVIDKDETFDQRIYMNHVLDYKGYRFFQSSFDPDEKGTVLSVNHDYWGTLITYIGYLLMGIGMFFSLFWKGSRFNDLTGKLKKLSAKKVATLSLMLLSFTFTTLAQDTHKSYNNTKEEQVEHKHNYLEGLPKEELQKKSVSKTHANKFAKLTILDFKGRPKPVNTYALESLRKIFKKDKYKGLTAEQVLLSAQLYPKIWSKEPIITTHVERLGSTISKDLGFKDNHTTMINFFNNNGQYYLENLVAESQRKKNMDRDGSDKEIINLDERANIWYRILEGSALTIYPKVNDPDGKWYAGIDNRAFVAQDTMILKMHNLYLQSLDKAIKTNNYKEADEYLEIISTYQHKIDSKIIPSDKKIDIEIKYNRYNIFLMFIWQKKFSFHFSFEKNEIRIYSIISFELLNKKAFRSSRV
;
A
#
# COMPACT_ATOMS: atom_id res chain seq x y z
N MET A 1 -1.36 -11.61 14.32
CA MET A 1 -0.71 -11.65 15.64
C MET A 1 -0.01 -10.31 15.85
N LEU A 2 -0.31 -9.62 16.94
CA LEU A 2 0.33 -8.35 17.31
C LEU A 2 1.29 -8.63 18.46
N ILE A 3 2.55 -8.20 18.36
CA ILE A 3 3.57 -8.39 19.39
C ILE A 3 4.31 -7.08 19.58
N ARG A 4 4.38 -6.61 20.83
CA ARG A 4 5.17 -5.44 21.23
C ARG A 4 6.62 -5.84 21.44
N GLU A 5 7.54 -4.92 21.21
CA GLU A 5 8.96 -5.17 21.41
C GLU A 5 9.25 -5.58 22.87
N GLY A 6 10.05 -6.62 23.04
CA GLY A 6 10.31 -7.29 24.32
C GLY A 6 9.20 -8.23 24.81
N ALA A 7 7.98 -8.14 24.26
CA ALA A 7 6.85 -8.95 24.70
C ALA A 7 6.84 -10.34 24.05
N VAL A 8 6.19 -11.27 24.75
CA VAL A 8 5.94 -12.64 24.29
C VAL A 8 4.44 -12.80 24.04
N SER A 9 4.09 -13.44 22.93
CA SER A 9 2.70 -13.75 22.60
C SER A 9 2.58 -15.17 22.04
N ASN A 10 1.48 -15.83 22.37
CA ASN A 10 1.06 -17.11 21.80
C ASN A 10 -0.38 -17.05 21.27
N THR A 11 -0.88 -15.84 20.99
CA THR A 11 -2.28 -15.64 20.61
C THR A 11 -2.36 -15.00 19.23
N ILE A 12 -3.09 -15.66 18.34
CA ILE A 12 -3.42 -15.20 17.00
C ILE A 12 -4.90 -14.80 16.98
N LEU A 13 -5.24 -13.77 16.20
CA LEU A 13 -6.63 -13.40 15.95
C LEU A 13 -7.10 -14.06 14.66
N SER A 14 -8.30 -14.65 14.69
CA SER A 14 -8.92 -15.21 13.50
C SER A 14 -9.24 -14.14 12.46
N ASP A 15 -9.10 -14.48 11.18
CA ASP A 15 -9.53 -13.64 10.07
C ASP A 15 -11.07 -13.52 10.01
N LYS A 16 -11.77 -14.65 10.22
CA LYS A 16 -13.23 -14.69 10.34
C LYS A 16 -13.69 -13.97 11.60
N THR A 17 -14.84 -13.31 11.50
CA THR A 17 -15.56 -12.75 12.65
C THR A 17 -16.59 -13.74 13.18
N TYR A 18 -16.89 -13.61 14.46
CA TYR A 18 -17.80 -14.47 15.19
C TYR A 18 -18.78 -13.60 15.97
N VAL A 19 -20.02 -14.08 16.08
CA VAL A 19 -20.95 -13.60 17.11
C VAL A 19 -20.83 -14.56 18.28
N HIS A 20 -20.29 -14.06 19.39
CA HIS A 20 -20.14 -14.81 20.63
C HIS A 20 -21.35 -14.51 21.51
N VAL A 21 -22.12 -15.54 21.84
CA VAL A 21 -23.24 -15.46 22.77
C VAL A 21 -22.93 -16.36 23.96
N ARG A 22 -23.04 -15.82 25.17
CA ARG A 22 -23.08 -16.57 26.43
C ARG A 22 -24.31 -16.12 27.20
N VAL A 23 -25.08 -17.07 27.72
CA VAL A 23 -26.29 -16.81 28.50
C VAL A 23 -26.15 -17.49 29.85
N ASP A 24 -26.45 -16.78 30.93
CA ASP A 24 -26.45 -17.30 32.30
C ASP A 24 -27.68 -16.79 33.09
N ASN A 25 -27.95 -17.36 34.26
CA ASN A 25 -29.08 -16.97 35.13
C ASN A 25 -28.63 -16.21 36.39
N GLY A 26 -27.38 -15.76 36.47
CA GLY A 26 -26.80 -15.08 37.63
C GLY A 26 -26.58 -15.93 38.89
N LYS A 27 -27.15 -17.14 38.98
CA LYS A 27 -26.99 -18.07 40.13
C LYS A 27 -25.75 -18.95 39.96
N ASN A 28 -25.54 -19.50 38.76
CA ASN A 28 -24.41 -20.33 38.41
C ASN A 28 -23.71 -19.79 37.15
N GLN A 29 -22.76 -18.86 37.32
CA GLN A 29 -22.07 -18.25 36.16
C GLN A 29 -21.25 -19.26 35.33
N ASN A 30 -20.93 -20.43 35.89
CA ASN A 30 -20.14 -21.49 35.26
C ASN A 30 -20.95 -22.76 34.90
N GLU A 31 -22.24 -22.83 35.21
CA GLU A 31 -23.06 -24.03 34.97
C GLU A 31 -24.43 -23.60 34.40
N GLY A 32 -24.61 -23.83 33.10
CA GLY A 32 -25.74 -23.38 32.28
C GLY A 32 -25.22 -22.76 30.98
N TYR A 33 -25.16 -23.52 29.89
CA TYR A 33 -24.49 -23.09 28.66
C TYR A 33 -25.35 -23.22 27.41
N ALA A 34 -25.83 -22.08 26.90
CA ALA A 34 -25.94 -21.87 25.46
C ALA A 34 -24.78 -20.99 25.01
N GLN A 35 -23.61 -21.59 24.74
CA GLN A 35 -22.49 -20.89 24.11
C GLN A 35 -22.55 -21.12 22.60
N ASN A 36 -22.78 -20.06 21.84
CA ASN A 36 -22.67 -20.13 20.38
C ASN A 36 -21.52 -19.24 19.90
N ASN A 37 -20.63 -19.85 19.12
CA ASN A 37 -19.49 -19.20 18.49
C ASN A 37 -19.57 -19.44 16.97
N LYS A 38 -20.63 -18.92 16.33
CA LYS A 38 -20.85 -19.09 14.89
C LYS A 38 -20.02 -18.08 14.11
N ALA A 39 -19.24 -18.56 13.15
CA ALA A 39 -18.55 -17.71 12.19
C ALA A 39 -19.59 -16.99 11.32
N VAL A 40 -19.38 -15.70 11.09
CA VAL A 40 -20.26 -14.85 10.29
C VAL A 40 -19.46 -14.12 9.22
N LEU A 41 -20.10 -13.86 8.09
CA LEU A 41 -19.52 -13.13 6.95
C LEU A 41 -20.47 -11.99 6.60
N PHE A 42 -20.47 -10.96 7.45
CA PHE A 42 -21.29 -9.78 7.19
C PHE A 42 -20.61 -8.89 6.14
N GLY A 43 -21.33 -8.61 5.06
CA GLY A 43 -20.85 -7.83 3.93
C GLY A 43 -21.47 -6.44 3.90
N GLN A 44 -20.78 -5.48 3.29
CA GLN A 44 -21.30 -4.11 3.12
C GLN A 44 -22.51 -4.04 2.17
N ILE A 45 -22.54 -4.87 1.13
CA ILE A 45 -23.51 -4.78 0.01
C ILE A 45 -24.59 -5.89 0.11
N GLY A 46 -24.36 -6.92 0.94
CA GLY A 46 -25.24 -8.08 1.04
C GLY A 46 -26.37 -7.91 2.07
N SER A 47 -27.44 -8.69 1.90
CA SER A 47 -28.49 -8.84 2.92
C SER A 47 -27.98 -9.74 4.05
N ASN A 48 -27.36 -9.10 5.05
CA ASN A 48 -26.85 -9.80 6.21
C ASN A 48 -28.02 -10.39 7.01
N LYS A 49 -27.98 -11.70 7.26
CA LYS A 49 -28.95 -12.41 8.09
C LYS A 49 -28.24 -13.24 9.12
N TYR A 50 -28.75 -13.19 10.34
CA TYR A 50 -28.31 -14.06 11.42
C TYR A 50 -29.50 -14.28 12.36
N THR A 51 -29.74 -15.54 12.66
CA THR A 51 -30.73 -15.97 13.66
C THR A 51 -30.10 -17.08 14.47
N LEU A 52 -30.18 -16.94 15.78
CA LEU A 52 -29.86 -17.96 16.76
C LEU A 52 -31.14 -18.26 17.56
N LYS A 53 -31.58 -19.51 17.54
CA LYS A 53 -32.65 -20.02 18.41
C LYS A 53 -32.03 -21.09 19.30
N SER A 54 -32.22 -20.98 20.61
CA SER A 54 -31.65 -21.89 21.59
C SER A 54 -32.43 -21.77 22.90
N ASP A 55 -32.26 -22.75 23.78
CA ASP A 55 -32.90 -22.77 25.09
C ASP A 55 -31.83 -22.71 26.16
N PHE A 56 -32.05 -21.91 27.20
CA PHE A 56 -31.28 -21.98 28.43
C PHE A 56 -31.87 -23.09 29.32
N VAL A 57 -31.03 -23.94 29.89
CA VAL A 57 -31.43 -24.95 30.87
C VAL A 57 -30.39 -24.94 31.99
N ASP A 58 -30.87 -24.75 33.23
CA ASP A 58 -30.05 -24.86 34.44
C ASP A 58 -29.74 -26.34 34.72
N GLY A 59 -28.77 -26.61 35.59
CA GLY A 59 -28.37 -27.99 35.89
C GLY A 59 -27.20 -28.06 36.86
N LYS A 60 -26.71 -29.28 37.10
CA LYS A 60 -25.55 -29.53 37.96
C LYS A 60 -24.60 -30.52 37.30
N PHE A 61 -23.31 -30.37 37.54
CA PHE A 61 -22.35 -31.41 37.18
C PHE A 61 -22.33 -32.52 38.24
N ILE A 62 -22.65 -33.74 37.82
CA ILE A 62 -22.52 -34.96 38.63
C ILE A 62 -21.53 -35.86 37.89
N ASP A 63 -20.42 -36.22 38.54
CA ASP A 63 -19.33 -37.03 37.97
C ASP A 63 -18.79 -36.52 36.63
N GLY A 64 -18.67 -35.19 36.50
CA GLY A 64 -18.18 -34.54 35.28
C GLY A 64 -19.19 -34.51 34.12
N LYS A 65 -20.41 -35.02 34.32
CA LYS A 65 -21.51 -34.94 33.35
C LYS A 65 -22.52 -33.88 33.79
N PHE A 66 -22.90 -33.00 32.87
CA PHE A 66 -23.95 -32.02 33.11
C PHE A 66 -25.33 -32.70 33.10
N VAL A 67 -26.05 -32.59 34.20
CA VAL A 67 -27.42 -33.09 34.35
C VAL A 67 -28.37 -31.88 34.30
N PRO A 68 -29.15 -31.72 33.22
CA PRO A 68 -30.06 -30.59 33.07
C PRO A 68 -31.30 -30.73 33.95
N ASP A 69 -31.73 -29.63 34.56
CA ASP A 69 -33.03 -29.48 35.19
C ASP A 69 -34.03 -28.97 34.14
N GLU A 70 -34.77 -29.89 33.53
CA GLU A 70 -35.73 -29.58 32.47
C GLU A 70 -36.83 -28.57 32.89
N SER A 71 -37.12 -28.44 34.19
CA SER A 71 -38.09 -27.47 34.70
C SER A 71 -37.62 -26.01 34.57
N SER A 72 -36.31 -25.80 34.41
CA SER A 72 -35.68 -24.48 34.28
C SER A 72 -35.53 -24.01 32.83
N ARG A 73 -36.10 -24.74 31.86
CA ARG A 73 -35.92 -24.45 30.43
C ARG A 73 -36.56 -23.12 30.05
N ILE A 74 -35.75 -22.20 29.53
CA ILE A 74 -36.18 -20.88 29.05
C ILE A 74 -35.74 -20.71 27.58
N PRO A 75 -36.66 -20.69 26.60
CA PRO A 75 -36.32 -20.47 25.20
C PRO A 75 -35.94 -19.02 24.94
N PHE A 76 -35.01 -18.81 24.01
CA PHE A 76 -34.64 -17.49 23.52
C PHE A 76 -34.27 -17.47 22.03
N SER A 77 -34.43 -16.29 21.40
CA SER A 77 -33.95 -16.02 20.05
C SER A 77 -33.14 -14.74 19.98
N ILE A 78 -32.11 -14.73 19.13
CA ILE A 78 -31.28 -13.56 18.83
C ILE A 78 -31.24 -13.39 17.31
N ASP A 79 -31.82 -12.29 16.84
CA ASP A 79 -31.98 -11.99 15.43
C ASP A 79 -31.24 -10.71 15.05
N LEU A 80 -30.44 -10.75 13.98
CA LEU A 80 -29.79 -9.55 13.44
C LEU A 80 -30.83 -8.69 12.72
N VAL A 81 -30.99 -7.46 13.18
CA VAL A 81 -31.86 -6.45 12.60
C VAL A 81 -31.10 -5.64 11.55
N ASN A 82 -29.89 -5.18 11.89
CA ASN A 82 -29.10 -4.34 11.00
C ASN A 82 -27.59 -4.55 11.21
N PHE A 83 -26.84 -4.43 10.13
CA PHE A 83 -25.38 -4.42 10.12
C PHE A 83 -24.89 -3.19 9.35
N THR A 84 -24.11 -2.34 10.00
CA THR A 84 -23.46 -1.19 9.37
C THR A 84 -21.94 -1.38 9.40
N TYR A 85 -21.35 -1.60 8.23
CA TYR A 85 -19.91 -1.71 8.06
C TYR A 85 -19.22 -0.37 8.34
N LYS A 86 -18.14 -0.36 9.13
CA LYS A 86 -17.34 0.83 9.44
C LYS A 86 -18.20 2.07 9.72
N ALA A 87 -19.01 1.93 10.77
CA ALA A 87 -20.13 2.78 11.04
C ALA A 87 -19.72 4.16 11.53
N LYS A 88 -20.31 5.20 10.94
CA LYS A 88 -20.26 6.59 11.39
C LYS A 88 -21.65 6.98 11.88
N LYS A 89 -21.74 7.47 13.12
CA LYS A 89 -22.96 8.11 13.62
C LYS A 89 -23.02 9.52 13.03
N GLU A 90 -24.08 9.81 12.30
CA GLU A 90 -24.35 11.12 11.72
C GLU A 90 -25.72 11.59 12.20
N LEU A 91 -25.79 12.86 12.57
CA LEU A 91 -27.03 13.46 13.00
C LEU A 91 -27.70 14.13 11.80
N ILE A 92 -28.89 13.66 11.43
CA ILE A 92 -29.71 14.32 10.41
C ILE A 92 -30.62 15.34 11.11
N PRO A 93 -30.53 16.64 10.77
CA PRO A 93 -31.41 17.66 11.33
C PRO A 93 -32.88 17.34 11.07
N ASN A 94 -33.68 17.33 12.13
CA ASN A 94 -35.13 17.12 12.08
C ASN A 94 -35.77 17.91 13.23
N LYS A 95 -36.67 18.83 12.90
CA LYS A 95 -37.31 19.73 13.89
C LYS A 95 -38.11 18.98 14.96
N LYS A 96 -38.60 17.77 14.68
CA LYS A 96 -39.33 16.89 15.63
C LYS A 96 -38.43 15.86 16.33
N GLY A 97 -37.13 15.83 16.03
CA GLY A 97 -36.18 14.88 16.60
C GLY A 97 -35.72 15.27 18.01
N ASN A 98 -34.94 14.38 18.62
CA ASN A 98 -34.32 14.62 19.93
C ASN A 98 -33.27 15.74 19.84
N SER A 99 -33.06 16.47 20.94
CA SER A 99 -32.00 17.48 21.03
C SER A 99 -30.66 16.81 21.33
N TYR A 100 -29.62 17.15 20.56
CA TYR A 100 -28.26 16.68 20.78
C TYR A 100 -27.29 17.85 20.93
N LEU A 101 -26.38 17.73 21.90
CA LEU A 101 -25.23 18.61 22.05
C LEU A 101 -24.08 18.04 21.22
N HIS A 102 -23.61 18.80 20.21
CA HIS A 102 -22.50 18.40 19.36
C HIS A 102 -21.18 18.87 19.97
N ILE A 103 -20.41 17.90 20.49
CA ILE A 103 -19.11 18.10 21.11
C ILE A 103 -18.04 17.54 20.19
N ILE A 104 -16.96 18.27 20.00
CA ILE A 104 -15.79 17.82 19.26
C ILE A 104 -14.67 17.63 20.28
N GLU A 105 -14.17 16.41 20.42
CA GLU A 105 -13.00 16.12 21.25
C GLU A 105 -11.74 16.05 20.39
N SER A 106 -10.61 16.53 20.94
CA SER A 106 -9.30 16.41 20.32
C SER A 106 -8.36 15.63 21.23
N ASN A 107 -7.98 14.41 20.82
CA ASN A 107 -7.02 13.56 21.55
C ASN A 107 -5.85 13.12 20.64
N LYS A 108 -4.90 12.31 21.17
CA LYS A 108 -3.74 11.78 20.42
C LYS A 108 -4.13 10.94 19.18
N GLY A 109 -5.36 10.45 19.11
CA GLY A 109 -5.94 9.71 17.98
C GLY A 109 -6.73 10.57 16.98
N GLY A 110 -6.76 11.88 17.15
CA GLY A 110 -7.39 12.83 16.23
C GLY A 110 -8.68 13.47 16.77
N ARG A 111 -9.39 14.15 15.86
CA ARG A 111 -10.65 14.85 16.12
C ARG A 111 -11.83 13.87 16.08
N GLN A 112 -12.62 13.80 17.15
CA GLN A 112 -13.82 12.96 17.22
C GLN A 112 -15.08 13.80 17.43
N ASP A 113 -16.11 13.55 16.62
CA ASP A 113 -17.44 14.15 16.77
C ASP A 113 -18.29 13.29 17.72
N ILE A 114 -18.74 13.89 18.81
CA ILE A 114 -19.54 13.29 19.87
C ILE A 114 -20.90 13.99 19.92
N PHE A 115 -21.97 13.23 19.75
CA PHE A 115 -23.34 13.69 19.96
C PHE A 115 -23.83 13.16 21.31
N LEU A 116 -24.22 14.07 22.21
CA LEU A 116 -24.78 13.78 23.53
C LEU A 116 -26.27 14.11 23.52
N LYS A 117 -27.15 13.12 23.70
CA LYS A 117 -28.60 13.34 23.69
C LYS A 117 -29.04 14.05 24.97
N GLU A 118 -30.06 14.88 24.87
CA GLU A 118 -30.73 15.47 26.04
C GLU A 118 -31.22 14.37 27.01
N GLY A 119 -30.89 14.51 28.29
CA GLY A 119 -31.19 13.51 29.33
C GLY A 119 -30.14 12.41 29.48
N GLU A 120 -29.23 12.23 28.52
CA GLU A 120 -28.24 11.16 28.50
C GLU A 120 -26.96 11.55 29.27
N VAL A 121 -26.29 10.52 29.81
CA VAL A 121 -24.98 10.61 30.45
C VAL A 121 -23.99 9.84 29.59
N LYS A 122 -22.85 10.44 29.26
CA LYS A 122 -21.83 9.80 28.43
C LYS A 122 -20.44 9.98 29.01
N VAL A 123 -19.65 8.92 29.00
CA VAL A 123 -18.24 8.98 29.43
C VAL A 123 -17.38 9.40 28.24
N ILE A 124 -16.56 10.44 28.43
CA ILE A 124 -15.60 10.97 27.46
C ILE A 124 -14.26 11.16 28.19
N ASN A 125 -13.22 10.43 27.79
CA ASN A 125 -11.89 10.43 28.44
C ASN A 125 -11.96 10.30 29.98
N ASN A 126 -12.71 9.30 30.46
CA ASN A 126 -12.95 9.01 31.88
C ASN A 126 -13.68 10.12 32.66
N VAL A 127 -14.25 11.11 31.98
CA VAL A 127 -15.09 12.15 32.56
C VAL A 127 -16.54 11.93 32.14
N LEU A 128 -17.48 12.04 33.07
CA LEU A 128 -18.91 11.98 32.78
C LEU A 128 -19.37 13.32 32.22
N PHE A 129 -20.05 13.30 31.08
CA PHE A 129 -20.69 14.45 30.46
C PHE A 129 -22.20 14.26 30.50
N THR A 130 -22.94 15.30 30.88
CA THR A 130 -24.40 15.27 30.93
C THR A 130 -25.00 16.46 30.20
N TYR A 131 -26.16 16.26 29.59
CA TYR A 131 -26.90 17.33 28.92
C TYR A 131 -28.32 17.42 29.47
N ASN A 132 -28.64 18.54 30.14
CA ASN A 132 -29.92 18.81 30.81
C ASN A 132 -30.32 17.74 31.85
N ASN A 133 -29.34 17.00 32.37
CA ASN A 133 -29.50 15.98 33.40
C ASN A 133 -28.35 16.11 34.41
N ALA A 134 -28.47 17.03 35.35
CA ALA A 134 -27.36 17.37 36.23
C ALA A 134 -27.02 16.21 37.18
N ILE A 135 -25.76 15.77 37.18
CA ILE A 135 -25.24 14.72 38.06
C ILE A 135 -24.01 15.27 38.78
N ASP A 136 -23.92 14.95 40.07
CA ASP A 136 -22.78 15.36 40.88
C ASP A 136 -21.51 14.62 40.45
N GLY A 137 -20.37 15.32 40.38
CA GLY A 137 -19.13 14.77 39.83
C GLY A 137 -19.10 14.60 38.30
N ALA A 138 -20.06 15.15 37.56
CA ALA A 138 -20.05 15.17 36.09
C ALA A 138 -19.86 16.58 35.51
N MET A 139 -19.36 16.66 34.27
CA MET A 139 -19.36 17.89 33.48
C MET A 139 -20.78 18.16 32.96
N ASN A 140 -21.45 19.11 33.61
CA ASN A 140 -22.87 19.34 33.39
C ASN A 140 -23.08 20.49 32.39
N PHE A 141 -23.79 20.19 31.29
CA PHE A 141 -24.27 21.19 30.34
C PHE A 141 -25.77 21.40 30.55
N ASN A 142 -26.17 22.61 30.94
CA ASN A 142 -27.56 22.96 31.12
C ASN A 142 -27.95 24.08 30.16
N ILE A 143 -28.78 23.73 29.19
CA ILE A 143 -29.24 24.58 28.11
C ILE A 143 -30.77 24.51 28.11
N LYS A 144 -31.39 25.46 28.83
CA LYS A 144 -32.85 25.63 28.92
C LYS A 144 -33.20 27.10 28.81
N ASN A 145 -34.31 27.41 28.13
CA ASN A 145 -34.91 28.75 28.08
C ASN A 145 -33.94 29.88 27.68
N GLY A 146 -33.01 29.61 26.74
CA GLY A 146 -32.04 30.60 26.24
C GLY A 146 -30.81 30.81 27.14
N ILE A 147 -30.73 30.16 28.30
CA ILE A 147 -29.58 30.19 29.19
C ILE A 147 -28.74 28.94 28.96
N ASN A 148 -27.50 29.12 28.50
CA ASN A 148 -26.54 28.05 28.26
C ASN A 148 -25.48 28.12 29.35
N THR A 149 -25.42 27.12 30.22
CA THR A 149 -24.46 27.04 31.32
C THR A 149 -23.66 25.75 31.26
N ILE A 150 -22.43 25.83 31.76
CA ILE A 150 -21.51 24.72 31.98
C ILE A 150 -21.08 24.75 33.44
N LYS A 151 -21.15 23.59 34.11
CA LYS A 151 -20.57 23.37 35.44
C LYS A 151 -19.46 22.32 35.30
N PRO A 152 -18.17 22.71 35.33
CA PRO A 152 -17.07 21.78 35.17
C PRO A 152 -16.66 21.13 36.50
N ILE A 153 -16.06 19.95 36.41
CA ILE A 153 -15.55 19.18 37.57
C ILE A 153 -14.09 19.49 37.92
N LEU A 154 -13.40 20.28 37.08
CA LEU A 154 -12.00 20.65 37.22
C LEU A 154 -11.82 22.13 36.88
N ASN A 155 -10.76 22.73 37.41
CA ASN A 155 -10.30 24.04 36.97
C ASN A 155 -9.82 23.94 35.52
N GLY A 156 -10.10 24.96 34.72
CA GLY A 156 -9.65 25.00 33.34
C GLY A 156 -9.84 26.37 32.72
N SER A 157 -9.82 26.40 31.40
CA SER A 157 -10.02 27.61 30.64
C SER A 157 -10.71 27.32 29.32
N PHE A 158 -11.26 28.36 28.71
CA PHE A 158 -11.67 28.30 27.32
C PHE A 158 -10.99 29.41 26.52
N MET A 159 -10.69 29.08 25.26
CA MET A 159 -10.03 29.97 24.32
C MET A 159 -10.93 30.22 23.10
N GLU A 160 -11.06 31.48 22.71
CA GLU A 160 -11.67 31.86 21.45
C GLU A 160 -10.65 31.77 20.32
N MET A 161 -10.86 30.87 19.35
CA MET A 161 -9.82 30.55 18.35
C MET A 161 -9.43 31.72 17.44
N LYS A 162 -10.34 32.67 17.20
CA LYS A 162 -10.08 33.85 16.35
C LYS A 162 -9.20 34.90 17.04
N THR A 163 -9.43 35.12 18.34
CA THR A 163 -8.78 36.19 19.11
C THR A 163 -7.67 35.66 20.02
N GLN A 164 -7.57 34.33 20.16
CA GLN A 164 -6.71 33.62 21.13
C GLN A 164 -6.91 34.05 22.59
N LYS A 165 -8.01 34.77 22.89
CA LYS A 165 -8.30 35.23 24.24
C LYS A 165 -8.66 34.06 25.14
N LEU A 166 -7.91 33.89 26.21
CA LEU A 166 -8.07 32.83 27.20
C LEU A 166 -8.85 33.35 28.41
N THR A 167 -9.86 32.60 28.85
CA THR A 167 -10.68 32.93 30.02
C THR A 167 -10.71 31.74 30.96
N ASN A 168 -10.42 31.95 32.24
CA ASN A 168 -10.39 30.90 33.24
C ASN A 168 -11.80 30.53 33.71
N ILE A 169 -12.03 29.25 33.96
CA ILE A 169 -13.24 28.72 34.59
C ILE A 169 -12.82 27.89 35.80
N ALA A 170 -13.40 28.19 36.96
CA ALA A 170 -13.17 27.46 38.19
C ALA A 170 -14.03 26.18 38.27
N LYS A 171 -13.51 25.16 38.95
CA LYS A 171 -14.24 23.95 39.31
C LYS A 171 -15.54 24.31 40.03
N ASP A 172 -16.60 23.56 39.74
CA ASP A 172 -17.95 23.67 40.32
C ASP A 172 -18.66 25.02 40.12
N SER A 173 -18.02 25.97 39.44
CA SER A 173 -18.62 27.26 39.11
C SER A 173 -19.63 27.13 37.98
N LEU A 174 -20.81 27.74 38.15
CA LEU A 174 -21.79 27.84 37.08
C LEU A 174 -21.35 28.97 36.13
N SER A 175 -20.82 28.59 34.96
CA SER A 175 -20.32 29.55 33.96
C SER A 175 -21.19 29.53 32.70
N THR A 176 -21.26 30.66 31.99
CA THR A 176 -21.97 30.73 30.69
C THR A 176 -21.23 29.90 29.64
N LEU A 177 -21.92 28.93 29.04
CA LEU A 177 -21.41 28.11 27.95
C LEU A 177 -21.37 28.92 26.66
N GLN A 178 -20.18 29.01 26.07
CA GLN A 178 -19.95 29.63 24.76
C GLN A 178 -19.64 28.56 23.71
N PHE A 179 -20.42 28.55 22.63
CA PHE A 179 -20.22 27.64 21.50
C PHE A 179 -18.98 28.00 20.68
N LYS A 180 -18.41 27.00 19.98
CA LYS A 180 -17.26 27.12 19.08
C LYS A 180 -15.98 27.64 19.76
N LYS A 181 -15.87 27.51 21.08
CA LYS A 181 -14.65 27.78 21.86
C LYS A 181 -13.98 26.49 22.30
N LEU A 182 -12.65 26.52 22.40
CA LEU A 182 -11.85 25.38 22.84
C LEU A 182 -11.75 25.39 24.37
N TYR A 183 -12.42 24.45 25.02
CA TYR A 183 -12.34 24.22 26.45
C TYR A 183 -11.18 23.28 26.75
N THR A 184 -10.36 23.64 27.74
CA THR A 184 -9.20 22.88 28.17
C THR A 184 -9.26 22.69 29.67
N PHE A 185 -9.35 21.43 30.10
CA PHE A 185 -9.32 21.00 31.50
C PHE A 185 -8.26 19.90 31.65
N ASN A 186 -7.07 20.24 32.15
CA ASN A 186 -5.90 19.36 32.15
C ASN A 186 -5.64 18.74 30.75
N ASN A 187 -5.80 17.42 30.61
CA ASN A 187 -5.60 16.68 29.36
C ASN A 187 -6.85 16.60 28.47
N LEU A 188 -8.01 17.07 28.97
CA LEU A 188 -9.28 17.06 28.25
C LEU A 188 -9.42 18.35 27.43
N ARG A 189 -9.51 18.22 26.11
CA ARG A 189 -9.71 19.33 25.17
C ARG A 189 -10.92 19.08 24.29
N PHE A 190 -11.92 19.95 24.36
CA PHE A 190 -13.13 19.81 23.56
C PHE A 190 -13.71 21.15 23.13
N VAL A 191 -14.56 21.10 22.10
CA VAL A 191 -15.32 22.24 21.57
C VAL A 191 -16.79 21.85 21.54
N VAL A 192 -17.64 22.62 22.21
CA VAL A 192 -19.09 22.50 22.02
C VAL A 192 -19.47 23.32 20.80
N LYS A 193 -19.84 22.67 19.69
CA LYS A 193 -20.03 23.32 18.40
C LYS A 193 -21.39 23.99 18.28
N GLU A 194 -22.45 23.24 18.57
CA GLU A 194 -23.84 23.64 18.35
C GLU A 194 -24.81 22.65 19.03
N ILE A 195 -26.08 23.05 19.10
CA ILE A 195 -27.20 22.17 19.46
C ILE A 195 -27.91 21.83 18.16
N ILE A 196 -28.20 20.55 17.95
CA ILE A 196 -28.88 20.10 16.75
C ILE A 196 -30.06 19.24 17.19
N LYS A 197 -31.26 19.61 16.75
CA LYS A 197 -32.44 18.75 16.85
C LYS A 197 -32.47 17.83 15.65
N GLY A 198 -32.55 16.53 15.88
CA GLY A 198 -32.45 15.57 14.80
C GLY A 198 -32.59 14.13 15.23
N ASN A 199 -32.37 13.25 14.26
CA ASN A 199 -32.29 11.82 14.47
C ASN A 199 -30.85 11.38 14.24
N LEU A 200 -30.28 10.70 15.23
CA LEU A 200 -28.95 10.12 15.09
C LEU A 200 -29.09 8.84 14.28
N ILE A 201 -28.52 8.83 13.08
CA ILE A 201 -28.48 7.65 12.22
C ILE A 201 -27.08 7.06 12.22
N THR A 202 -27.02 5.74 12.09
CA THR A 202 -25.78 5.01 11.89
C THR A 202 -25.67 4.67 10.41
N LYS A 203 -24.65 5.18 9.73
CA LYS A 203 -24.40 4.90 8.31
C LYS A 203 -22.98 4.41 8.06
N THR A 204 -22.78 3.71 6.96
CA THR A 204 -21.45 3.29 6.53
C THR A 204 -20.59 4.51 6.20
N ALA A 205 -19.38 4.59 6.76
CA ALA A 205 -18.44 5.66 6.43
C ALA A 205 -18.02 5.60 4.94
N SER A 206 -17.80 6.77 4.34
CA SER A 206 -17.27 6.84 2.97
C SER A 206 -15.89 6.19 2.89
N LYS A 207 -15.49 5.66 1.72
CA LYS A 207 -14.18 4.98 1.55
C LYS A 207 -12.99 5.79 2.09
N LYS A 208 -13.02 7.12 1.92
CA LYS A 208 -11.98 8.04 2.41
C LYS A 208 -11.96 8.19 3.94
N GLU A 209 -13.08 7.97 4.61
CA GLU A 209 -13.24 8.12 6.06
C GLU A 209 -13.15 6.79 6.81
N GLN A 210 -13.19 5.65 6.12
CA GLN A 210 -13.19 4.32 6.73
C GLN A 210 -11.97 4.04 7.63
N SER A 211 -10.82 4.70 7.41
CA SER A 211 -9.67 4.62 8.31
C SER A 211 -9.94 5.26 9.69
N LYS A 212 -10.85 6.25 9.75
CA LYS A 212 -11.24 6.95 10.98
C LYS A 212 -12.34 6.24 11.75
N PHE A 213 -13.09 5.36 11.09
CA PHE A 213 -14.21 4.60 11.67
C PHE A 213 -13.95 3.10 11.51
N PRO A 214 -13.07 2.49 12.34
CA PRO A 214 -12.64 1.10 12.16
C PRO A 214 -13.66 0.05 12.64
N TYR A 215 -14.74 0.47 13.30
CA TYR A 215 -15.71 -0.43 13.93
C TYR A 215 -17.02 -0.54 13.13
N ASP A 216 -17.53 -1.75 13.05
CA ASP A 216 -18.89 -2.07 12.60
C ASP A 216 -19.87 -1.92 13.76
N ILE A 217 -21.13 -1.62 13.43
CA ILE A 217 -22.24 -1.59 14.39
C ILE A 217 -23.30 -2.61 13.96
N LEU A 218 -23.70 -3.45 14.91
CA LEU A 218 -24.73 -4.49 14.72
C LEU A 218 -25.87 -4.23 15.68
N THR A 219 -27.10 -4.28 15.18
CA THR A 219 -28.29 -4.23 16.01
C THR A 219 -28.91 -5.62 16.07
N PHE A 220 -28.96 -6.23 17.26
CA PHE A 220 -29.62 -7.51 17.49
C PHE A 220 -30.92 -7.29 18.26
N LYS A 221 -31.94 -8.09 17.93
CA LYS A 221 -33.17 -8.23 18.70
C LYS A 221 -33.10 -9.54 19.49
N ILE A 222 -33.21 -9.46 20.80
CA ILE A 222 -33.26 -10.60 21.71
C ILE A 222 -34.71 -10.79 22.11
N LYS A 223 -35.21 -12.02 22.03
CA LYS A 223 -36.52 -12.43 22.55
C LYS A 223 -36.33 -13.55 23.56
N SER A 224 -36.97 -13.44 24.72
CA SER A 224 -37.07 -14.55 25.68
C SER A 224 -38.41 -14.45 26.40
N GLY A 225 -39.18 -15.54 26.36
CA GLY A 225 -40.58 -15.52 26.82
C GLY A 225 -41.39 -14.46 26.06
N ASN A 226 -42.06 -13.57 26.80
CA ASN A 226 -42.86 -12.46 26.25
C ASN A 226 -42.09 -11.14 26.15
N GLU A 227 -40.80 -11.12 26.53
CA GLU A 227 -39.98 -9.91 26.52
C GLU A 227 -39.12 -9.84 25.25
N GLU A 228 -39.02 -8.65 24.66
CA GLU A 228 -38.16 -8.36 23.52
C GLU A 228 -37.29 -7.13 23.79
N LYS A 229 -36.01 -7.17 23.40
CA LYS A 229 -35.10 -6.03 23.55
C LYS A 229 -34.10 -5.93 22.40
N ASN A 230 -33.90 -4.71 21.89
CA ASN A 230 -32.86 -4.44 20.91
C ASN A 230 -31.55 -4.02 21.60
N ILE A 231 -30.43 -4.52 21.09
CA ILE A 231 -29.09 -4.20 21.58
C ILE A 231 -28.19 -3.76 20.42
N GLU A 232 -27.31 -2.79 20.67
CA GLU A 232 -26.24 -2.41 19.74
C GLU A 232 -24.92 -3.05 20.18
N LEU A 233 -24.25 -3.73 19.26
CA LEU A 233 -22.90 -4.25 19.43
C LEU A 233 -21.94 -3.46 18.54
N ILE A 234 -20.78 -3.15 19.09
CA ILE A 234 -19.68 -2.51 18.38
C ILE A 234 -18.56 -3.55 18.23
N GLY A 235 -18.06 -3.76 17.02
CA GLY A 235 -16.92 -4.64 16.82
C GLY A 235 -16.36 -4.62 15.42
N THR A 236 -15.27 -5.34 15.19
CA THR A 236 -14.57 -5.32 13.90
C THR A 236 -13.73 -6.59 13.72
N SER A 237 -13.37 -6.90 12.47
CA SER A 237 -12.38 -7.93 12.20
C SER A 237 -11.00 -7.50 12.71
N GLY A 238 -10.25 -8.44 13.26
CA GLY A 238 -8.93 -8.21 13.85
C GLY A 238 -8.95 -7.62 15.26
N ALA A 239 -10.10 -7.58 15.94
CA ALA A 239 -10.22 -7.15 17.32
C ALA A 239 -11.14 -8.07 18.14
N ILE A 240 -10.80 -8.26 19.42
CA ILE A 240 -11.67 -8.89 20.41
C ILE A 240 -12.33 -7.77 21.21
N GLN A 241 -13.66 -7.76 21.23
CA GLN A 241 -14.43 -6.72 21.93
C GLN A 241 -14.95 -7.22 23.27
N LYS A 242 -15.14 -6.28 24.20
CA LYS A 242 -15.82 -6.57 25.46
C LYS A 242 -17.30 -6.91 25.15
N PRO A 243 -17.87 -7.94 25.78
CA PRO A 243 -19.27 -8.29 25.57
C PRO A 243 -20.21 -7.22 26.14
N THR A 244 -21.28 -6.94 25.40
CA THR A 244 -22.42 -6.17 25.89
C THR A 244 -23.29 -7.10 26.72
N GLN A 245 -23.59 -6.68 27.95
CA GLN A 245 -24.40 -7.44 28.89
C GLN A 245 -25.84 -6.91 28.90
N VAL A 246 -26.82 -7.80 28.81
CA VAL A 246 -28.24 -7.45 28.88
C VAL A 246 -29.01 -8.51 29.65
N SER A 247 -29.75 -8.09 30.67
CA SER A 247 -30.68 -8.95 31.39
C SER A 247 -32.08 -8.89 30.76
N LEU A 248 -32.71 -10.06 30.56
CA LEU A 248 -34.06 -10.23 30.00
C LEU A 248 -34.67 -11.54 30.53
N ASN A 249 -35.92 -11.52 31.01
CA ASN A 249 -36.62 -12.71 31.51
C ASN A 249 -35.81 -13.57 32.51
N GLY A 250 -35.09 -12.94 33.45
CA GLY A 250 -34.24 -13.62 34.44
C GLY A 250 -32.92 -14.19 33.91
N LEU A 251 -32.60 -14.00 32.62
CA LEU A 251 -31.35 -14.41 31.98
C LEU A 251 -30.44 -13.21 31.71
N ASN A 252 -29.13 -13.39 31.84
CA ASN A 252 -28.09 -12.44 31.45
C ASN A 252 -27.43 -12.89 30.15
N PHE A 253 -27.57 -12.06 29.12
CA PHE A 253 -26.98 -12.25 27.80
C PHE A 253 -25.68 -11.47 27.70
N ASN A 254 -24.57 -12.17 27.48
CA ASN A 254 -23.25 -11.63 27.18
C ASN A 254 -22.96 -11.84 25.69
N ILE A 255 -23.10 -10.78 24.88
CA ILE A 255 -22.97 -10.86 23.42
C ILE A 255 -21.83 -9.97 22.92
N SER A 256 -20.95 -10.50 22.09
CA SER A 256 -19.90 -9.72 21.41
C SER A 256 -19.77 -10.12 19.94
N TYR A 257 -19.22 -9.20 19.15
CA TYR A 257 -18.88 -9.40 17.74
C TYR A 257 -17.41 -9.02 17.50
N GLY A 258 -16.67 -9.91 16.83
CA GLY A 258 -15.28 -9.64 16.49
C GLY A 258 -14.50 -10.90 16.10
N SER A 259 -13.19 -10.79 16.02
CA SER A 259 -12.31 -11.95 15.83
C SER A 259 -12.21 -12.77 17.11
N LYS A 260 -11.94 -14.06 16.96
CA LYS A 260 -11.65 -14.99 18.05
C LYS A 260 -10.14 -15.08 18.27
N GLY A 261 -9.71 -15.11 19.54
CA GLY A 261 -8.34 -15.47 19.91
C GLY A 261 -8.10 -16.97 19.80
N ILE A 262 -7.08 -17.36 19.03
CA ILE A 262 -6.61 -18.73 18.85
C ILE A 262 -5.23 -18.82 19.50
N LYS A 263 -5.05 -19.76 20.44
CA LYS A 263 -3.75 -20.00 21.07
C LYS A 263 -2.90 -20.93 20.21
N THR A 264 -1.63 -20.60 20.05
CA THR A 264 -0.62 -21.45 19.42
C THR A 264 0.01 -22.38 20.45
N PRO A 265 0.53 -23.56 20.02
CA PRO A 265 1.21 -24.49 20.92
C PRO A 265 2.61 -24.01 21.35
N PHE A 266 3.15 -22.97 20.71
CA PHE A 266 4.42 -22.30 21.02
C PHE A 266 4.20 -20.80 21.21
N SER A 267 5.21 -20.10 21.71
CA SER A 267 5.19 -18.64 21.89
C SER A 267 6.21 -17.97 20.97
N ILE A 268 5.96 -16.72 20.60
CA ILE A 268 6.89 -15.88 19.85
C ILE A 268 7.20 -14.64 20.69
N LYS A 269 8.48 -14.38 20.91
CA LYS A 269 8.99 -13.14 21.50
C LYS A 269 9.48 -12.21 20.40
N LEU A 270 9.05 -10.95 20.40
CA LEU A 270 9.70 -9.92 19.57
C LEU A 270 10.91 -9.39 20.32
N ARG A 271 12.12 -9.63 19.83
CA ARG A 271 13.35 -9.08 20.42
C ARG A 271 13.57 -7.63 20.00
N ASP A 272 13.48 -7.37 18.70
CA ASP A 272 13.78 -6.07 18.10
C ASP A 272 12.91 -5.87 16.83
N PHE A 273 12.40 -4.66 16.65
CA PHE A 273 11.70 -4.25 15.44
C PHE A 273 12.52 -3.20 14.70
N GLN A 274 12.87 -3.50 13.46
CA GLN A 274 13.73 -2.67 12.64
C GLN A 274 12.93 -2.02 11.52
N LEU A 275 13.06 -0.70 11.40
CA LEU A 275 12.41 0.09 10.37
C LEU A 275 13.45 0.92 9.63
N GLU A 276 13.74 0.53 8.39
CA GLU A 276 14.61 1.29 7.51
C GLU A 276 13.81 2.37 6.79
N ARG A 277 14.46 3.50 6.52
CA ARG A 277 13.85 4.66 5.85
C ARG A 277 14.60 5.06 4.62
N TYR A 278 13.90 5.71 3.70
CA TYR A 278 14.58 6.41 2.62
C TYR A 278 15.38 7.59 3.17
N PRO A 279 16.60 7.84 2.69
CA PRO A 279 17.40 8.98 3.12
C PRO A 279 16.66 10.31 2.94
N GLY A 280 16.74 11.18 3.96
CA GLY A 280 16.10 12.50 3.91
C GLY A 280 14.57 12.50 4.07
N THR A 281 13.93 11.34 4.27
CA THR A 281 12.48 11.26 4.50
C THR A 281 12.15 10.40 5.72
N LYS A 282 10.91 10.49 6.21
CA LYS A 282 10.39 9.58 7.23
C LYS A 282 9.70 8.34 6.63
N SER A 283 9.63 8.22 5.31
CA SER A 283 8.99 7.09 4.62
C SER A 283 9.75 5.79 4.88
N ALA A 284 9.05 4.72 5.26
CA ALA A 284 9.66 3.42 5.47
C ALA A 284 10.07 2.79 4.12
N SER A 285 11.32 2.37 4.00
CA SER A 285 11.84 1.62 2.86
C SER A 285 11.69 0.11 3.06
N SER A 286 11.98 -0.37 4.26
CA SER A 286 11.88 -1.78 4.64
C SER A 286 11.58 -1.89 6.14
N TYR A 287 11.03 -3.02 6.56
CA TYR A 287 10.88 -3.34 7.98
C TYR A 287 11.09 -4.83 8.21
N ALA A 288 11.71 -5.14 9.34
CA ALA A 288 12.06 -6.49 9.76
C ALA A 288 11.77 -6.65 11.25
N SER A 289 11.48 -7.88 11.66
CA SER A 289 11.30 -8.26 13.06
C SER A 289 12.27 -9.37 13.43
N GLU A 290 13.06 -9.16 14.47
CA GLU A 290 13.87 -10.20 15.09
C GLU A 290 13.02 -10.92 16.14
N VAL A 291 12.72 -12.20 15.91
CA VAL A 291 11.82 -12.97 16.78
C VAL A 291 12.50 -14.22 17.34
N THR A 292 12.20 -14.56 18.60
CA THR A 292 12.57 -15.84 19.21
C THR A 292 11.33 -16.70 19.26
N VAL A 293 11.40 -17.89 18.67
CA VAL A 293 10.38 -18.92 18.86
C VAL A 293 10.71 -19.66 20.13
N ILE A 294 9.75 -19.73 21.06
CA ILE A 294 9.89 -20.39 22.35
C ILE A 294 8.88 -21.53 22.39
N ASP A 295 9.39 -22.74 22.32
CA ASP A 295 8.63 -23.98 22.48
C ASP A 295 9.22 -24.82 23.63
N LYS A 296 8.52 -25.87 24.04
CA LYS A 296 9.01 -26.77 25.10
C LYS A 296 10.26 -27.54 24.66
N ASP A 297 10.33 -27.88 23.38
CA ASP A 297 11.35 -28.76 22.81
C ASP A 297 12.56 -27.97 22.26
N GLU A 298 12.31 -26.80 21.68
CA GLU A 298 13.33 -25.99 21.00
C GLU A 298 13.07 -24.50 21.20
N THR A 299 14.15 -23.73 21.29
CA THR A 299 14.12 -22.26 21.28
C THR A 299 15.17 -21.76 20.30
N PHE A 300 14.76 -20.97 19.32
CA PHE A 300 15.66 -20.44 18.29
C PHE A 300 15.24 -19.05 17.83
N ASP A 301 16.21 -18.36 17.24
CA ASP A 301 16.06 -16.99 16.75
C ASP A 301 15.88 -16.98 15.24
N GLN A 302 14.96 -16.15 14.76
CA GLN A 302 14.73 -15.94 13.33
C GLN A 302 14.36 -14.49 13.02
N ARG A 303 14.86 -14.00 11.89
CA ARG A 303 14.49 -12.69 11.32
C ARG A 303 13.36 -12.85 10.32
N ILE A 304 12.25 -12.13 10.51
CA ILE A 304 11.11 -12.09 9.58
C ILE A 304 11.14 -10.75 8.83
N TYR A 305 11.17 -10.79 7.50
CA TYR A 305 11.20 -9.61 6.64
C TYR A 305 10.60 -9.92 5.26
N MET A 306 10.68 -8.97 4.32
CA MET A 306 10.10 -9.13 2.97
C MET A 306 10.63 -10.41 2.29
N ASN A 307 9.71 -11.30 1.91
CA ASN A 307 9.96 -12.61 1.29
C ASN A 307 10.71 -13.64 2.16
N HIS A 308 10.93 -13.36 3.45
CA HIS A 308 11.53 -14.29 4.40
C HIS A 308 10.59 -14.49 5.58
N VAL A 309 10.03 -15.70 5.63
CA VAL A 309 8.94 -16.07 6.54
C VAL A 309 9.43 -17.04 7.58
N LEU A 310 8.83 -16.96 8.77
CA LEU A 310 8.99 -17.99 9.80
C LEU A 310 7.98 -19.11 9.52
N ASP A 311 8.44 -20.33 9.29
CA ASP A 311 7.61 -21.52 9.13
C ASP A 311 7.93 -22.49 10.28
N TYR A 312 6.95 -22.71 11.17
CA TYR A 312 7.13 -23.55 12.35
C TYR A 312 5.84 -24.28 12.73
N LYS A 313 5.91 -25.60 12.92
CA LYS A 313 4.77 -26.49 13.25
C LYS A 313 3.53 -26.25 12.35
N GLY A 314 3.74 -25.97 11.06
CA GLY A 314 2.68 -25.70 10.08
C GLY A 314 2.08 -24.30 10.15
N TYR A 315 2.64 -23.38 10.96
CA TYR A 315 2.27 -21.97 11.00
C TYR A 315 3.31 -21.15 10.25
N ARG A 316 2.85 -20.38 9.26
CA ARG A 316 3.68 -19.44 8.50
C ARG A 316 3.40 -18.01 8.92
N PHE A 317 4.41 -17.34 9.45
CA PHE A 317 4.36 -15.96 9.90
C PHE A 317 4.97 -15.04 8.85
N PHE A 318 4.16 -14.08 8.41
CA PHE A 318 4.55 -13.05 7.45
C PHE A 318 4.53 -11.70 8.14
N GLN A 319 5.57 -10.92 7.95
CA GLN A 319 5.56 -9.52 8.34
C GLN A 319 4.49 -8.77 7.53
N SER A 320 3.48 -8.20 8.21
CA SER A 320 2.31 -7.62 7.53
C SER A 320 2.12 -6.11 7.74
N SER A 321 2.44 -5.61 8.94
CA SER A 321 2.42 -4.18 9.30
C SER A 321 3.17 -3.96 10.62
N PHE A 322 3.11 -2.76 11.19
CA PHE A 322 3.76 -2.35 12.44
C PHE A 322 2.91 -1.30 13.19
N ASP A 323 3.18 -1.12 14.47
CA ASP A 323 2.47 -0.14 15.30
C ASP A 323 2.87 1.31 14.97
N PRO A 324 1.96 2.31 15.13
CA PRO A 324 2.26 3.70 14.80
C PRO A 324 3.39 4.35 15.61
N ASP A 325 3.71 3.79 16.77
CA ASP A 325 4.81 4.22 17.64
C ASP A 325 6.12 3.44 17.40
N GLU A 326 6.13 2.59 16.35
CA GLU A 326 7.31 1.86 15.87
C GLU A 326 7.88 0.85 16.88
N LYS A 327 7.08 0.45 17.89
CA LYS A 327 7.50 -0.47 18.97
C LYS A 327 6.75 -1.80 18.94
N GLY A 328 6.20 -2.16 17.79
CA GLY A 328 5.39 -3.36 17.67
C GLY A 328 5.26 -3.84 16.24
N THR A 329 5.16 -5.15 16.09
CA THR A 329 5.04 -5.85 14.82
C THR A 329 3.67 -6.48 14.68
N VAL A 330 3.11 -6.42 13.46
CA VAL A 330 1.89 -7.15 13.10
C VAL A 330 2.28 -8.26 12.14
N LEU A 331 2.21 -9.50 12.63
CA LEU A 331 2.44 -10.70 11.83
C LEU A 331 1.10 -11.25 11.31
N SER A 332 1.02 -11.50 10.00
CA SER A 332 -0.04 -12.33 9.42
C SER A 332 0.34 -13.79 9.57
N VAL A 333 -0.61 -14.63 9.96
CA VAL A 333 -0.34 -16.06 10.19
C VAL A 333 -1.21 -16.88 9.27
N ASN A 334 -0.58 -17.77 8.52
CA ASN A 334 -1.27 -18.79 7.73
C ASN A 334 -1.05 -20.16 8.35
N HIS A 335 -2.13 -20.94 8.50
CA HIS A 335 -2.09 -22.31 8.98
C HIS A 335 -2.92 -23.18 8.04
N ASP A 336 -2.35 -23.46 6.88
CA ASP A 336 -2.98 -24.27 5.83
C ASP A 336 -1.91 -25.08 5.08
N TYR A 337 -1.45 -26.14 5.74
CA TYR A 337 -0.44 -27.04 5.17
C TYR A 337 -0.95 -27.72 3.89
N TRP A 338 -2.16 -28.27 3.93
CA TRP A 338 -2.74 -29.04 2.83
C TRP A 338 -3.14 -28.18 1.63
N GLY A 339 -3.83 -27.06 1.85
CA GLY A 339 -4.21 -26.16 0.76
C GLY A 339 -2.98 -25.55 0.10
N THR A 340 -1.93 -25.26 0.86
CA THR A 340 -0.64 -24.86 0.27
C THR A 340 -0.06 -25.99 -0.58
N LEU A 341 0.04 -27.21 -0.05
CA LEU A 341 0.59 -28.35 -0.79
C LEU A 341 -0.16 -28.61 -2.11
N ILE A 342 -1.49 -28.65 -2.07
CA ILE A 342 -2.35 -28.87 -3.24
C ILE A 342 -2.12 -27.77 -4.28
N THR A 343 -2.01 -26.51 -3.86
CA THR A 343 -1.78 -25.37 -4.76
C THR A 343 -0.42 -25.49 -5.46
N TYR A 344 0.62 -25.89 -4.73
CA TYR A 344 1.96 -26.09 -5.28
C TYR A 344 2.02 -27.28 -6.24
N ILE A 345 1.30 -28.38 -5.94
CA ILE A 345 1.11 -29.49 -6.87
C ILE A 345 0.39 -29.01 -8.13
N GLY A 346 -0.64 -28.18 -8.00
CA GLY A 346 -1.33 -27.58 -9.14
C GLY A 346 -0.41 -26.72 -10.02
N TYR A 347 0.44 -25.88 -9.41
CA TYR A 347 1.44 -25.11 -10.15
C TYR A 347 2.50 -25.99 -10.82
N LEU A 348 2.92 -27.07 -10.16
CA LEU A 348 3.82 -28.06 -10.75
C LEU A 348 3.17 -28.74 -11.97
N LEU A 349 1.92 -29.21 -11.84
CA LEU A 349 1.16 -29.82 -12.93
C LEU A 349 0.95 -28.84 -14.08
N MET A 350 0.67 -27.56 -13.79
CA MET A 350 0.58 -26.51 -14.80
C MET A 350 1.92 -26.32 -15.52
N GLY A 351 3.03 -26.27 -14.79
CA GLY A 351 4.37 -26.16 -15.35
C GLY A 351 4.72 -27.35 -16.23
N ILE A 352 4.41 -28.57 -15.78
CA ILE A 352 4.57 -29.81 -16.55
C ILE A 352 3.71 -29.75 -17.83
N GLY A 353 2.45 -29.31 -17.73
CA GLY A 353 1.56 -29.15 -18.88
C GLY A 353 2.09 -28.15 -19.90
N MET A 354 2.59 -27.00 -19.44
CA MET A 354 3.23 -26.00 -20.30
C MET A 354 4.50 -26.56 -20.95
N PHE A 355 5.32 -27.29 -20.20
CA PHE A 355 6.54 -27.92 -20.71
C PHE A 355 6.23 -28.96 -21.79
N PHE A 356 5.32 -29.89 -21.53
CA PHE A 356 4.91 -30.90 -22.53
C PHE A 356 4.23 -30.26 -23.74
N SER A 357 3.52 -29.14 -23.57
CA SER A 357 2.91 -28.43 -24.70
C SER A 357 3.92 -27.96 -25.75
N LEU A 358 5.18 -27.74 -25.39
CA LEU A 358 6.25 -27.34 -26.32
C LEU A 358 6.70 -28.51 -27.23
N PHE A 359 6.61 -29.75 -26.73
CA PHE A 359 7.06 -30.96 -27.43
C PHE A 359 5.92 -31.81 -27.99
N TRP A 360 4.67 -31.47 -27.67
CA TRP A 360 3.50 -32.20 -28.14
C TRP A 360 3.31 -32.02 -29.65
N LYS A 361 3.23 -33.14 -30.38
CA LYS A 361 3.17 -33.16 -31.85
C LYS A 361 1.91 -32.48 -32.41
N GLY A 362 0.80 -32.48 -31.66
CA GLY A 362 -0.44 -31.77 -32.02
C GLY A 362 -0.51 -30.31 -31.54
N SER A 363 0.59 -29.74 -31.03
CA SER A 363 0.59 -28.35 -30.56
C SER A 363 0.75 -27.37 -31.71
N ARG A 364 0.20 -26.16 -31.53
CA ARG A 364 0.40 -25.03 -32.46
C ARG A 364 1.89 -24.70 -32.63
N PHE A 365 2.73 -25.00 -31.63
CA PHE A 365 4.18 -24.80 -31.70
C PHE A 365 4.83 -25.74 -32.73
N ASN A 366 4.43 -27.02 -32.77
CA ASN A 366 4.89 -27.95 -33.80
C ASN A 366 4.39 -27.55 -35.21
N ASP A 367 3.15 -27.10 -35.33
CA ASP A 367 2.61 -26.56 -36.59
C ASP A 367 3.37 -25.32 -37.08
N LEU A 368 3.69 -24.40 -36.17
CA LEU A 368 4.51 -23.22 -36.45
C LEU A 368 5.93 -23.61 -36.84
N THR A 369 6.54 -24.57 -36.14
CA THR A 369 7.88 -25.09 -36.46
C THR A 369 7.91 -25.78 -37.82
N GLY A 370 6.88 -26.57 -38.15
CA GLY A 370 6.72 -27.20 -39.46
C GLY A 370 6.54 -26.17 -40.58
N LYS A 371 5.73 -25.12 -40.35
CA LYS A 371 5.58 -24.00 -41.29
C LYS A 371 6.87 -23.19 -41.44
N LEU A 372 7.62 -22.97 -40.35
CA LEU A 372 8.92 -22.31 -40.36
C LEU A 372 9.98 -23.13 -41.12
N LYS A 373 10.05 -24.45 -40.94
CA LYS A 373 10.94 -25.34 -41.72
C LYS A 373 10.62 -25.30 -43.22
N LYS A 374 9.33 -25.27 -43.59
CA LYS A 374 8.90 -25.10 -44.99
C LYS A 374 9.24 -23.72 -45.57
N LEU A 375 9.24 -22.67 -44.74
CA LEU A 375 9.63 -21.31 -45.13
C LEU A 375 11.15 -21.09 -45.17
N SER A 376 11.92 -21.72 -44.27
CA SER A 376 13.39 -21.64 -44.26
C SER A 376 14.00 -22.38 -45.46
N ALA A 377 13.42 -23.52 -45.86
CA ALA A 377 13.81 -24.22 -47.08
C ALA A 377 13.62 -23.37 -48.36
N LYS A 378 12.61 -22.48 -48.39
CA LYS A 378 12.39 -21.52 -49.48
C LYS A 378 13.22 -20.22 -49.33
N LYS A 379 13.74 -19.92 -48.13
CA LYS A 379 14.45 -18.67 -47.84
C LYS A 379 15.96 -18.72 -48.00
N VAL A 380 16.61 -19.89 -47.93
CA VAL A 380 18.06 -19.97 -48.23
C VAL A 380 18.35 -19.52 -49.67
N ALA A 381 17.48 -19.85 -50.63
CA ALA A 381 17.62 -19.43 -52.02
C ALA A 381 17.29 -17.95 -52.29
N THR A 382 16.46 -17.31 -51.46
CA THR A 382 16.10 -15.89 -51.63
C THR A 382 16.99 -14.95 -50.80
N LEU A 383 17.56 -15.40 -49.68
CA LEU A 383 18.50 -14.61 -48.88
C LEU A 383 19.88 -14.51 -49.56
N SER A 384 20.31 -15.55 -50.29
CA SER A 384 21.50 -15.49 -51.16
C SER A 384 21.31 -14.55 -52.35
N LEU A 385 20.08 -14.44 -52.88
CA LEU A 385 19.74 -13.53 -53.97
C LEU A 385 19.61 -12.07 -53.49
N MET A 386 19.15 -11.86 -52.25
CA MET A 386 18.94 -10.53 -51.65
C MET A 386 20.23 -9.91 -51.08
N LEU A 387 21.24 -10.72 -50.71
CA LEU A 387 22.57 -10.23 -50.34
C LEU A 387 23.38 -9.72 -51.54
N LEU A 388 23.06 -10.16 -52.76
CA LEU A 388 23.71 -9.67 -53.99
C LEU A 388 23.13 -8.33 -54.48
N SER A 389 21.99 -7.88 -53.96
CA SER A 389 21.29 -6.66 -54.42
C SER A 389 21.53 -5.42 -53.54
N PHE A 390 22.35 -5.52 -52.49
CA PHE A 390 22.61 -4.39 -51.58
C PHE A 390 23.93 -3.64 -51.84
N THR A 391 24.70 -4.03 -52.86
CA THR A 391 25.75 -3.16 -53.41
C THR A 391 25.14 -2.32 -54.52
N PHE A 392 25.16 -0.99 -54.38
CA PHE A 392 24.55 0.05 -55.22
C PHE A 392 23.16 0.55 -54.76
N THR A 393 23.16 1.55 -53.87
CA THR A 393 22.69 2.92 -54.18
C THR A 393 22.77 3.82 -52.94
N THR A 394 23.70 4.77 -53.00
CA THR A 394 23.68 6.03 -52.25
C THR A 394 23.00 7.08 -53.10
N LEU A 395 22.01 7.82 -52.57
CA LEU A 395 21.79 9.27 -52.74
C LEU A 395 20.54 9.72 -51.96
N ALA A 396 20.61 10.94 -51.44
CA ALA A 396 19.75 11.53 -50.43
C ALA A 396 18.46 12.18 -50.98
N GLN A 397 17.43 12.29 -50.13
CA GLN A 397 16.60 13.51 -50.04
C GLN A 397 15.76 13.54 -48.76
N ASP A 398 16.04 14.53 -47.91
CA ASP A 398 15.21 14.97 -46.79
C ASP A 398 13.94 15.66 -47.29
N THR A 399 12.77 15.22 -46.81
CA THR A 399 11.57 16.08 -46.73
C THR A 399 10.72 15.66 -45.53
N HIS A 400 10.94 16.30 -44.38
CA HIS A 400 9.99 16.28 -43.27
C HIS A 400 8.90 17.32 -43.51
N LYS A 401 7.69 16.85 -43.87
CA LYS A 401 6.48 17.68 -43.85
C LYS A 401 6.11 18.02 -42.41
N SER A 402 6.20 19.31 -42.10
CA SER A 402 5.63 19.94 -40.91
C SER A 402 4.10 19.84 -40.95
N TYR A 403 3.51 19.34 -39.87
CA TYR A 403 2.06 19.42 -39.66
C TYR A 403 1.81 20.54 -38.64
N ASN A 404 1.32 21.68 -39.13
CA ASN A 404 0.81 22.77 -38.31
C ASN A 404 -0.53 22.34 -37.70
N ASN A 405 -0.72 22.58 -36.40
CA ASN A 405 -2.04 22.77 -35.83
C ASN A 405 -2.05 24.05 -34.98
N THR A 406 -2.76 25.01 -35.55
CA THR A 406 -3.74 25.95 -34.98
C THR A 406 -3.52 26.52 -33.59
N LYS A 407 -3.53 27.86 -33.57
CA LYS A 407 -3.71 28.73 -32.41
C LYS A 407 -5.10 28.49 -31.79
N GLU A 408 -5.12 28.24 -30.49
CA GLU A 408 -6.23 28.60 -29.61
C GLU A 408 -5.66 29.47 -28.50
N GLU A 409 -6.01 30.76 -28.53
CA GLU A 409 -6.01 31.60 -27.34
C GLU A 409 -7.12 31.11 -26.41
N GLN A 410 -6.88 31.02 -25.10
CA GLN A 410 -7.78 31.48 -24.02
C GLN A 410 -7.23 31.09 -22.62
N VAL A 411 -7.11 32.14 -21.80
CA VAL A 411 -7.25 32.24 -20.33
C VAL A 411 -6.16 31.65 -19.41
N GLU A 412 -5.55 32.61 -18.72
CA GLU A 412 -4.61 32.54 -17.62
C GLU A 412 -5.21 31.87 -16.36
N HIS A 413 -4.75 30.65 -16.04
CA HIS A 413 -4.79 30.10 -14.68
C HIS A 413 -3.48 29.36 -14.37
N LYS A 414 -2.75 29.86 -13.36
CA LYS A 414 -1.49 29.29 -12.85
C LYS A 414 -1.62 27.77 -12.57
N HIS A 415 -0.92 26.95 -13.36
CA HIS A 415 -0.76 25.52 -13.11
C HIS A 415 0.72 25.14 -13.07
N ASN A 416 1.14 24.44 -12.01
CA ASN A 416 2.51 24.03 -11.67
C ASN A 416 3.09 22.88 -12.54
N TYR A 417 2.77 22.84 -13.82
CA TYR A 417 3.42 21.89 -14.73
C TYR A 417 4.67 22.55 -15.33
N LEU A 418 5.83 21.97 -15.06
CA LEU A 418 7.08 22.41 -15.67
C LEU A 418 7.31 21.59 -16.94
N GLU A 419 7.25 22.25 -18.09
CA GLU A 419 7.77 21.66 -19.32
C GLU A 419 9.30 21.56 -19.18
N GLY A 420 9.79 20.32 -19.04
CA GLY A 420 11.22 20.03 -19.01
C GLY A 420 11.91 20.51 -20.29
N LEU A 421 13.23 20.59 -20.27
CA LEU A 421 14.04 21.14 -21.36
C LEU A 421 13.74 20.47 -22.71
N PRO A 422 13.79 21.22 -23.82
CA PRO A 422 13.72 20.65 -25.16
C PRO A 422 14.73 19.51 -25.34
N LYS A 423 14.37 18.53 -26.16
CA LYS A 423 15.18 17.33 -26.43
C LYS A 423 16.63 17.68 -26.79
N GLU A 424 16.83 18.68 -27.64
CA GLU A 424 18.15 19.08 -28.13
C GLU A 424 19.03 19.69 -27.04
N GLU A 425 18.46 20.53 -26.18
CA GLU A 425 19.19 21.14 -25.07
C GLU A 425 19.59 20.12 -24.01
N LEU A 426 18.69 19.17 -23.72
CA LEU A 426 19.00 18.09 -22.79
C LEU A 426 20.07 17.15 -23.35
N GLN A 427 20.08 16.92 -24.67
CA GLN A 427 21.12 16.13 -25.34
C GLN A 427 22.49 16.81 -25.32
N LYS A 428 22.55 18.14 -25.46
CA LYS A 428 23.80 18.92 -25.29
C LYS A 428 24.37 18.83 -23.88
N LYS A 429 23.53 18.58 -22.88
CA LYS A 429 23.90 18.37 -21.46
C LYS A 429 24.08 16.90 -21.11
N SER A 430 24.34 16.04 -22.10
CA SER A 430 24.57 14.61 -21.90
C SER A 430 25.95 14.19 -22.38
N VAL A 431 26.50 13.16 -21.76
CA VAL A 431 27.79 12.60 -22.13
C VAL A 431 27.75 11.88 -23.48
N SER A 432 28.89 11.74 -24.13
CA SER A 432 29.02 10.95 -25.36
C SER A 432 28.60 9.49 -25.14
N LYS A 433 28.03 8.85 -26.18
CA LYS A 433 27.63 7.44 -26.11
C LYS A 433 28.83 6.51 -25.86
N THR A 434 30.00 6.88 -26.37
CA THR A 434 31.25 6.12 -26.17
C THR A 434 31.67 6.12 -24.71
N HIS A 435 31.69 7.28 -24.06
CA HIS A 435 31.98 7.37 -22.62
C HIS A 435 30.92 6.67 -21.77
N ALA A 436 29.63 6.87 -22.09
CA ALA A 436 28.53 6.18 -21.41
C ALA A 436 28.65 4.65 -21.48
N ASN A 437 29.14 4.10 -22.60
CA ASN A 437 29.39 2.67 -22.74
C ASN A 437 30.56 2.16 -21.87
N LYS A 438 31.57 3.00 -21.60
CA LYS A 438 32.65 2.66 -20.65
C LYS A 438 32.12 2.67 -19.22
N PHE A 439 31.40 3.73 -18.84
CA PHE A 439 30.74 3.83 -17.54
C PHE A 439 29.77 2.67 -17.28
N ALA A 440 29.03 2.24 -18.31
CA ALA A 440 28.09 1.13 -18.25
C ALA A 440 28.70 -0.21 -17.76
N LYS A 441 30.02 -0.39 -17.94
CA LYS A 441 30.76 -1.59 -17.53
C LYS A 441 31.20 -1.59 -16.08
N LEU A 442 31.20 -0.44 -15.40
CA LEU A 442 31.51 -0.40 -13.97
C LEU A 442 30.54 -1.29 -13.19
N THR A 443 31.02 -1.85 -12.08
CA THR A 443 30.17 -2.61 -11.16
C THR A 443 29.56 -1.66 -10.15
N ILE A 444 28.30 -1.90 -9.81
CA ILE A 444 27.57 -1.22 -8.74
C ILE A 444 26.96 -2.28 -7.82
N LEU A 445 26.99 -2.02 -6.51
CA LEU A 445 26.34 -2.87 -5.51
C LEU A 445 24.95 -2.34 -5.20
N ASP A 446 23.89 -3.08 -5.50
CA ASP A 446 22.54 -2.62 -5.19
C ASP A 446 22.16 -2.70 -3.70
N PHE A 447 20.96 -2.21 -3.34
CA PHE A 447 20.46 -2.24 -1.96
C PHE A 447 20.36 -3.63 -1.33
N LYS A 448 20.37 -4.68 -2.14
CA LYS A 448 20.29 -6.06 -1.67
C LYS A 448 21.68 -6.71 -1.59
N GLY A 449 22.75 -5.95 -1.81
CA GLY A 449 24.11 -6.46 -1.83
C GLY A 449 24.45 -7.23 -3.10
N ARG A 450 23.68 -7.10 -4.19
CA ARG A 450 23.98 -7.78 -5.46
C ARG A 450 24.88 -6.89 -6.33
N PRO A 451 26.08 -7.37 -6.73
CA PRO A 451 26.89 -6.69 -7.72
C PRO A 451 26.27 -6.86 -9.11
N LYS A 452 26.16 -5.77 -9.87
CA LYS A 452 25.72 -5.79 -11.26
C LYS A 452 26.38 -4.68 -12.08
N PRO A 453 26.37 -4.76 -13.41
CA PRO A 453 26.81 -3.66 -14.26
C PRO A 453 25.94 -2.42 -14.04
N VAL A 454 26.56 -1.24 -14.11
CA VAL A 454 25.87 0.05 -14.06
C VAL A 454 24.81 0.16 -15.16
N ASN A 455 25.02 -0.46 -16.33
CA ASN A 455 23.99 -0.62 -17.37
C ASN A 455 22.68 -1.19 -16.83
N THR A 456 22.74 -2.31 -16.12
CA THR A 456 21.57 -3.00 -15.57
C THR A 456 20.87 -2.10 -14.55
N TYR A 457 21.64 -1.50 -13.65
CA TYR A 457 21.09 -0.58 -12.64
C TYR A 457 20.42 0.65 -13.26
N ALA A 458 21.05 1.28 -14.26
CA ALA A 458 20.51 2.44 -14.95
C ALA A 458 19.20 2.11 -15.67
N LEU A 459 19.15 0.97 -16.38
CA LEU A 459 17.95 0.50 -17.06
C LEU A 459 16.82 0.15 -16.09
N GLU A 460 17.11 -0.58 -15.01
CA GLU A 460 16.12 -0.89 -13.96
C GLU A 460 15.55 0.38 -13.35
N SER A 461 16.41 1.34 -13.00
CA SER A 461 16.02 2.63 -12.42
C SER A 461 15.15 3.43 -13.37
N LEU A 462 15.58 3.60 -14.63
CA LEU A 462 14.82 4.35 -15.62
C LEU A 462 13.49 3.67 -15.99
N ARG A 463 13.45 2.33 -16.06
CA ARG A 463 12.20 1.58 -16.25
C ARG A 463 11.26 1.72 -15.05
N LYS A 464 11.79 1.73 -13.83
CA LYS A 464 10.98 1.92 -12.62
C LYS A 464 10.38 3.31 -12.58
N ILE A 465 11.17 4.34 -12.87
CA ILE A 465 10.80 5.76 -12.77
C ILE A 465 9.97 6.22 -13.97
N PHE A 466 10.38 5.89 -15.20
CA PHE A 466 9.85 6.41 -16.47
C PHE A 466 9.16 5.36 -17.37
N LYS A 467 9.25 4.07 -17.06
CA LYS A 467 8.66 2.94 -17.83
C LYS A 467 9.22 2.70 -19.24
N LYS A 468 10.26 3.43 -19.66
CA LYS A 468 10.94 3.25 -20.96
C LYS A 468 12.45 3.12 -20.76
N ASP A 469 13.14 2.61 -21.77
CA ASP A 469 14.60 2.36 -21.74
C ASP A 469 15.42 3.60 -22.15
N LYS A 470 14.75 4.63 -22.67
CA LYS A 470 15.33 5.88 -23.14
C LYS A 470 14.45 7.06 -22.76
N TYR A 471 15.08 8.20 -22.48
CA TYR A 471 14.39 9.47 -22.20
C TYR A 471 14.88 10.52 -23.18
N LYS A 472 13.98 11.14 -23.96
CA LYS A 472 14.32 12.15 -24.99
C LYS A 472 15.51 11.75 -25.89
N GLY A 473 15.63 10.46 -26.22
CA GLY A 473 16.71 9.91 -27.07
C GLY A 473 18.01 9.57 -26.34
N LEU A 474 18.14 9.90 -25.06
CA LEU A 474 19.25 9.50 -24.19
C LEU A 474 19.10 8.06 -23.72
N THR A 475 20.23 7.35 -23.64
CA THR A 475 20.32 6.03 -23.00
C THR A 475 20.21 6.16 -21.47
N ALA A 476 19.89 5.08 -20.77
CA ALA A 476 19.69 5.12 -19.32
C ALA A 476 20.95 5.57 -18.57
N GLU A 477 22.14 5.20 -19.05
CA GLU A 477 23.43 5.60 -18.50
C GLU A 477 23.71 7.08 -18.73
N GLN A 478 23.37 7.61 -19.91
CA GLN A 478 23.46 9.05 -20.19
C GLN A 478 22.50 9.84 -19.29
N VAL A 479 21.29 9.34 -19.05
CA VAL A 479 20.35 9.95 -18.10
C VAL A 479 20.92 9.96 -16.70
N LEU A 480 21.46 8.82 -16.24
CA LEU A 480 22.04 8.68 -14.89
C LEU A 480 23.21 9.66 -14.66
N LEU A 481 24.18 9.71 -15.58
CA LEU A 481 25.32 10.63 -15.49
C LEU A 481 24.90 12.10 -15.60
N SER A 482 24.01 12.43 -16.54
CA SER A 482 23.51 13.80 -16.70
C SER A 482 22.71 14.27 -15.48
N ALA A 483 21.94 13.37 -14.86
CA ALA A 483 21.19 13.65 -13.64
C ALA A 483 22.10 13.99 -12.46
N GLN A 484 23.23 13.31 -12.36
CA GLN A 484 24.23 13.57 -11.33
C GLN A 484 24.99 14.88 -11.56
N LEU A 485 25.32 15.22 -12.81
CA LEU A 485 26.01 16.48 -13.15
C LEU A 485 25.10 17.70 -13.02
N TYR A 486 23.82 17.55 -13.40
CA TYR A 486 22.87 18.66 -13.48
C TYR A 486 21.59 18.40 -12.69
N PRO A 487 21.66 18.13 -11.37
CA PRO A 487 20.51 17.71 -10.57
C PRO A 487 19.39 18.76 -10.54
N LYS A 488 19.73 20.06 -10.61
CA LYS A 488 18.75 21.17 -10.67
C LYS A 488 17.91 21.19 -11.95
N ILE A 489 18.47 20.67 -13.05
CA ILE A 489 17.76 20.56 -14.32
C ILE A 489 16.85 19.34 -14.26
N TRP A 490 17.44 18.20 -13.89
CA TRP A 490 16.74 16.92 -13.82
C TRP A 490 15.66 16.84 -12.74
N SER A 491 15.72 17.69 -11.71
CA SER A 491 14.64 17.84 -10.73
C SER A 491 13.37 18.47 -11.33
N LYS A 492 13.50 19.19 -12.46
CA LYS A 492 12.41 19.85 -13.19
C LYS A 492 11.96 19.05 -14.42
N GLU A 493 12.61 17.93 -14.74
CA GLU A 493 12.19 17.08 -15.85
C GLU A 493 10.99 16.20 -15.45
N PRO A 494 9.93 16.12 -16.28
CA PRO A 494 8.76 15.29 -16.03
C PRO A 494 9.08 13.82 -16.33
N ILE A 495 9.80 13.16 -15.42
CA ILE A 495 10.31 11.79 -15.59
C ILE A 495 9.62 10.77 -14.68
N ILE A 496 9.07 11.20 -13.54
CA ILE A 496 8.43 10.30 -12.57
C ILE A 496 7.04 9.96 -13.08
N THR A 497 6.75 8.68 -13.36
CA THR A 497 5.42 8.25 -13.81
C THR A 497 4.55 7.72 -12.69
N THR A 498 3.23 7.76 -12.87
CA THR A 498 2.24 7.05 -12.05
C THR A 498 0.97 6.75 -12.85
N HIS A 499 0.11 5.86 -12.37
CA HIS A 499 -1.24 5.71 -12.91
C HIS A 499 -2.18 6.74 -12.27
N VAL A 500 -2.34 7.91 -12.91
CA VAL A 500 -3.06 9.06 -12.34
C VAL A 500 -4.50 8.72 -11.93
N GLU A 501 -5.18 7.87 -12.70
CA GLU A 501 -6.53 7.38 -12.42
C GLU A 501 -6.67 6.73 -11.02
N ARG A 502 -5.58 6.16 -10.48
CA ARG A 502 -5.56 5.50 -9.18
C ARG A 502 -5.12 6.41 -8.02
N LEU A 503 -4.45 7.52 -8.32
CA LEU A 503 -3.87 8.41 -7.31
C LEU A 503 -4.93 9.34 -6.68
N GLY A 504 -6.08 9.50 -7.32
CA GLY A 504 -7.14 10.42 -6.90
C GLY A 504 -6.89 11.85 -7.38
N SER A 505 -7.97 12.55 -7.75
CA SER A 505 -7.92 13.83 -8.46
C SER A 505 -7.20 14.96 -7.71
N THR A 506 -7.23 14.95 -6.38
CA THR A 506 -6.55 15.96 -5.55
C THR A 506 -5.04 15.78 -5.61
N ILE A 507 -4.53 14.58 -5.32
CA ILE A 507 -3.10 14.30 -5.28
C ILE A 507 -2.49 14.50 -6.68
N SER A 508 -3.18 14.02 -7.72
CA SER A 508 -2.71 14.20 -9.10
C SER A 508 -2.58 15.67 -9.50
N LYS A 509 -3.51 16.51 -9.03
CA LYS A 509 -3.50 17.95 -9.30
C LYS A 509 -2.41 18.65 -8.51
N ASP A 510 -2.27 18.33 -7.23
CA ASP A 510 -1.26 18.94 -6.34
C ASP A 510 0.16 18.62 -6.82
N LEU A 511 0.41 17.38 -7.24
CA LEU A 511 1.69 16.96 -7.80
C LEU A 511 1.86 17.36 -9.28
N GLY A 512 0.92 18.07 -9.89
CA GLY A 512 1.05 18.63 -11.24
C GLY A 512 1.29 17.58 -12.34
N PHE A 513 0.57 16.46 -12.30
CA PHE A 513 0.70 15.42 -13.33
C PHE A 513 0.14 15.87 -14.69
N LYS A 514 0.91 15.62 -15.76
CA LYS A 514 0.48 15.69 -17.16
C LYS A 514 0.89 14.41 -17.87
N ASP A 515 -0.02 13.78 -18.62
CA ASP A 515 0.23 12.52 -19.34
C ASP A 515 0.86 11.42 -18.46
N ASN A 516 0.40 11.29 -17.21
CA ASN A 516 0.95 10.36 -16.21
C ASN A 516 2.38 10.64 -15.74
N HIS A 517 2.95 11.81 -16.04
CA HIS A 517 4.30 12.21 -15.63
C HIS A 517 4.30 13.45 -14.72
N THR A 518 5.25 13.50 -13.80
CA THR A 518 5.52 14.66 -12.94
C THR A 518 7.03 14.83 -12.70
N THR A 519 7.40 15.94 -12.06
CA THR A 519 8.76 16.36 -11.74
C THR A 519 9.11 16.06 -10.28
N MET A 520 10.40 16.06 -9.93
CA MET A 520 10.84 15.90 -8.54
C MET A 520 10.42 17.08 -7.67
N ILE A 521 10.50 18.31 -8.19
CA ILE A 521 10.23 19.51 -7.40
C ILE A 521 8.78 19.57 -6.90
N ASN A 522 7.83 18.98 -7.63
CA ASN A 522 6.42 18.94 -7.24
C ASN A 522 6.15 18.09 -5.98
N PHE A 523 7.10 17.25 -5.56
CA PHE A 523 6.96 16.48 -4.32
C PHE A 523 7.30 17.28 -3.06
N PHE A 524 7.82 18.50 -3.20
CA PHE A 524 8.19 19.35 -2.07
C PHE A 524 7.37 20.62 -2.10
N ASN A 525 6.80 21.00 -0.96
CA ASN A 525 6.11 22.28 -0.84
C ASN A 525 7.10 23.44 -0.70
N ASN A 526 6.60 24.68 -0.70
CA ASN A 526 7.44 25.89 -0.58
C ASN A 526 8.28 25.93 0.72
N ASN A 527 7.89 25.16 1.73
CA ASN A 527 8.61 25.05 3.01
C ASN A 527 9.61 23.88 3.03
N GLY A 528 9.80 23.19 1.89
CA GLY A 528 10.70 22.04 1.75
C GLY A 528 10.17 20.74 2.34
N GLN A 529 8.90 20.67 2.75
CA GLN A 529 8.31 19.44 3.30
C GLN A 529 7.88 18.50 2.17
N TYR A 530 8.12 17.20 2.37
CA TYR A 530 7.77 16.16 1.42
C TYR A 530 6.26 15.87 1.44
N TYR A 531 5.60 16.05 0.29
CA TYR A 531 4.14 16.00 0.17
C TYR A 531 3.54 14.62 0.51
N LEU A 532 4.20 13.53 0.11
CA LEU A 532 3.66 12.18 0.27
C LEU A 532 3.89 11.57 1.67
N GLU A 533 4.63 12.23 2.56
CA GLU A 533 5.09 11.65 3.85
C GLU A 533 3.94 11.03 4.67
N ASN A 534 2.90 11.82 4.97
CA ASN A 534 1.77 11.35 5.78
C ASN A 534 0.91 10.32 5.02
N LEU A 535 0.72 10.52 3.71
CA LEU A 535 -0.11 9.64 2.89
C LEU A 535 0.50 8.24 2.80
N VAL A 536 1.83 8.17 2.59
CA VAL A 536 2.58 6.91 2.54
C VAL A 536 2.55 6.24 3.92
N ALA A 537 2.77 6.99 5.00
CA ALA A 537 2.71 6.44 6.35
C ALA A 537 1.33 5.83 6.65
N GLU A 538 0.24 6.50 6.28
CA GLU A 538 -1.12 5.97 6.42
C GLU A 538 -1.36 4.71 5.58
N SER A 539 -0.91 4.70 4.31
CA SER A 539 -1.04 3.54 3.43
C SER A 539 -0.18 2.35 3.87
N GLN A 540 1.04 2.59 4.38
CA GLN A 540 1.94 1.54 4.86
C GLN A 540 1.47 0.91 6.18
N ARG A 541 0.80 1.67 7.05
CA ARG A 541 0.18 1.14 8.29
C ARG A 541 -0.92 0.12 8.01
N LYS A 542 -1.59 0.19 6.85
CA LYS A 542 -2.58 -0.80 6.44
C LYS A 542 -1.88 -2.13 6.11
N LYS A 543 -2.50 -3.25 6.49
CA LYS A 543 -2.05 -4.58 6.04
C LYS A 543 -2.09 -4.64 4.51
N ASN A 544 -1.18 -5.38 3.91
CA ASN A 544 -1.09 -5.49 2.44
C ASN A 544 -2.42 -5.86 1.74
N MET A 545 -3.28 -6.66 2.38
CA MET A 545 -4.59 -7.05 1.84
C MET A 545 -5.64 -5.92 1.92
N ASP A 546 -5.51 -5.03 2.91
CA ASP A 546 -6.43 -3.92 3.15
C ASP A 546 -6.07 -2.67 2.34
N ARG A 547 -4.90 -2.67 1.69
CA ARG A 547 -4.44 -1.58 0.82
C ARG A 547 -5.23 -1.58 -0.49
N ASP A 548 -5.94 -0.48 -0.75
CA ASP A 548 -6.66 -0.31 -2.01
C ASP A 548 -5.72 0.05 -3.17
N GLY A 549 -6.29 0.22 -4.37
CA GLY A 549 -5.52 0.58 -5.55
C GLY A 549 -4.82 1.94 -5.43
N SER A 550 -5.36 2.86 -4.62
CA SER A 550 -4.80 4.18 -4.39
C SER A 550 -3.63 4.10 -3.42
N ASP A 551 -3.79 3.38 -2.30
CA ASP A 551 -2.73 3.11 -1.33
C ASP A 551 -1.49 2.51 -2.00
N LYS A 552 -1.71 1.53 -2.89
CA LYS A 552 -0.63 0.88 -3.64
C LYS A 552 0.05 1.85 -4.61
N GLU A 553 -0.71 2.72 -5.27
CA GLU A 553 -0.14 3.69 -6.20
C GLU A 553 0.64 4.79 -5.47
N ILE A 554 0.17 5.27 -4.32
CA ILE A 554 0.88 6.23 -3.45
C ILE A 554 2.24 5.66 -3.02
N ILE A 555 2.27 4.41 -2.53
CA ILE A 555 3.52 3.75 -2.12
C ILE A 555 4.47 3.58 -3.31
N ASN A 556 3.95 3.14 -4.47
CA ASN A 556 4.75 2.99 -5.68
C ASN A 556 5.31 4.33 -6.19
N LEU A 557 4.56 5.42 -6.00
CA LEU A 557 4.96 6.75 -6.41
C LEU A 557 6.07 7.30 -5.49
N ASP A 558 5.92 7.12 -4.17
CA ASP A 558 6.97 7.43 -3.19
C ASP A 558 8.26 6.65 -3.48
N GLU A 559 8.16 5.35 -3.78
CA GLU A 559 9.33 4.55 -4.17
C GLU A 559 10.04 5.14 -5.41
N ARG A 560 9.29 5.51 -6.46
CA ARG A 560 9.87 6.11 -7.68
C ARG A 560 10.51 7.47 -7.40
N ALA A 561 9.85 8.32 -6.60
CA ALA A 561 10.40 9.60 -6.18
C ALA A 561 11.70 9.39 -5.39
N ASN A 562 11.72 8.50 -4.40
CA ASN A 562 12.93 8.24 -3.61
C ASN A 562 14.08 7.67 -4.45
N ILE A 563 13.83 6.78 -5.41
CA ILE A 563 14.88 6.31 -6.33
C ILE A 563 15.43 7.49 -7.14
N TRP A 564 14.56 8.35 -7.70
CA TRP A 564 15.01 9.50 -8.48
C TRP A 564 15.76 10.53 -7.62
N TYR A 565 15.30 10.78 -6.40
CA TYR A 565 15.94 11.70 -5.46
C TYR A 565 17.37 11.29 -5.16
N ARG A 566 17.58 10.00 -4.91
CA ARG A 566 18.92 9.45 -4.64
C ARG A 566 19.85 9.47 -5.85
N ILE A 567 19.29 9.36 -7.06
CA ILE A 567 20.06 9.55 -8.29
C ILE A 567 20.52 11.01 -8.40
N LEU A 568 19.63 11.97 -8.15
CA LEU A 568 19.96 13.40 -8.19
C LEU A 568 20.98 13.80 -7.11
N GLU A 569 20.87 13.23 -5.92
CA GLU A 569 21.82 13.46 -4.83
C GLU A 569 23.18 12.78 -5.06
N GLY A 570 23.22 11.71 -5.86
CA GLY A 570 24.41 10.89 -6.09
C GLY A 570 24.55 9.68 -5.15
N SER A 571 23.74 9.62 -4.08
CA SER A 571 23.72 8.50 -3.10
C SER A 571 23.21 7.17 -3.67
N ALA A 572 22.75 7.17 -4.92
CA ALA A 572 22.38 5.98 -5.68
C ALA A 572 23.59 5.20 -6.25
N LEU A 573 24.74 5.84 -6.48
CA LEU A 573 25.87 5.26 -7.22
C LEU A 573 26.90 4.62 -6.29
N THR A 574 26.54 3.50 -5.67
CA THR A 574 27.38 2.69 -4.79
C THR A 574 28.46 1.91 -5.57
N ILE A 575 29.46 2.62 -6.06
CA ILE A 575 30.53 2.12 -6.96
C ILE A 575 31.90 2.02 -6.29
N TYR A 576 32.03 2.39 -5.01
CA TYR A 576 33.32 2.37 -4.30
C TYR A 576 33.33 1.33 -3.18
N PRO A 577 34.01 0.19 -3.34
CA PRO A 577 34.12 -0.79 -2.24
C PRO A 577 34.83 -0.19 -1.03
N LYS A 578 34.32 -0.53 0.15
CA LYS A 578 34.94 -0.18 1.43
C LYS A 578 36.13 -1.10 1.71
N VAL A 579 37.25 -0.51 2.08
CA VAL A 579 38.47 -1.25 2.44
C VAL A 579 38.24 -2.00 3.76
N ASN A 580 38.63 -3.28 3.81
CA ASN A 580 38.61 -4.14 5.00
C ASN A 580 37.24 -4.27 5.69
N ASP A 581 36.14 -4.28 4.95
CA ASP A 581 34.79 -4.47 5.50
C ASP A 581 34.33 -5.93 5.42
N PRO A 582 34.08 -6.62 6.54
CA PRO A 582 33.60 -8.01 6.55
C PRO A 582 32.24 -8.18 5.85
N ASP A 583 31.42 -7.13 5.88
CA ASP A 583 30.06 -7.12 5.31
C ASP A 583 30.04 -6.80 3.80
N GLY A 584 31.19 -6.48 3.19
CA GLY A 584 31.29 -6.16 1.76
C GLY A 584 30.52 -4.90 1.34
N LYS A 585 30.45 -3.86 2.19
CA LYS A 585 29.71 -2.63 1.88
C LYS A 585 30.42 -1.77 0.84
N TRP A 586 29.64 -1.17 -0.05
CA TRP A 586 30.11 -0.21 -1.05
C TRP A 586 29.50 1.17 -0.80
N TYR A 587 30.28 2.20 -1.03
CA TYR A 587 29.91 3.60 -0.85
C TYR A 587 29.57 4.27 -2.17
N ALA A 588 28.66 5.25 -2.08
CA ALA A 588 28.49 6.23 -3.14
C ALA A 588 29.61 7.27 -3.08
N GLY A 589 29.96 7.85 -4.23
CA GLY A 589 30.97 8.91 -4.29
C GLY A 589 30.55 10.21 -3.61
N ILE A 590 29.25 10.35 -3.36
CA ILE A 590 28.61 11.43 -2.60
C ILE A 590 27.57 10.76 -1.70
N ASP A 591 27.84 10.66 -0.40
CA ASP A 591 26.84 10.22 0.58
C ASP A 591 26.82 11.19 1.77
N ASN A 592 25.71 11.90 1.96
CA ASN A 592 25.50 12.78 3.11
C ASN A 592 25.28 12.01 4.42
N ARG A 593 25.03 10.70 4.36
CA ARG A 593 24.78 9.86 5.55
C ARG A 593 26.05 9.52 6.34
N ALA A 594 27.20 10.05 5.93
CA ALA A 594 28.47 9.85 6.59
C ALA A 594 29.29 11.15 6.67
N PHE A 595 28.95 12.00 7.64
CA PHE A 595 29.98 12.80 8.33
C PHE A 595 30.99 11.92 9.11
N VAL A 596 30.80 10.59 9.07
CA VAL A 596 31.74 9.57 9.53
C VAL A 596 32.70 9.24 8.39
N ALA A 597 33.85 9.91 8.36
CA ALA A 597 35.05 9.50 7.65
C ALA A 597 34.81 8.79 6.30
N GLN A 598 34.18 9.47 5.33
CA GLN A 598 34.48 9.10 3.95
C GLN A 598 35.98 9.24 3.77
N ASP A 599 36.61 8.19 3.26
CA ASP A 599 38.00 8.28 2.85
C ASP A 599 38.11 9.49 1.91
N THR A 600 38.83 10.53 2.35
CA THR A 600 38.97 11.79 1.59
C THR A 600 39.38 11.54 0.15
N MET A 601 40.05 10.40 -0.10
CA MET A 601 40.41 9.89 -1.41
C MET A 601 39.22 9.50 -2.29
N ILE A 602 38.20 8.79 -1.79
CA ILE A 602 37.01 8.38 -2.58
C ILE A 602 36.23 9.62 -3.02
N LEU A 603 35.97 10.54 -2.09
CA LEU A 603 35.26 11.78 -2.38
C LEU A 603 36.04 12.62 -3.40
N LYS A 604 37.36 12.74 -3.23
CA LYS A 604 38.24 13.46 -4.17
C LYS A 604 38.23 12.81 -5.56
N MET A 605 38.40 11.48 -5.65
CA MET A 605 38.38 10.74 -6.92
C MET A 605 37.05 10.90 -7.64
N HIS A 606 35.93 10.82 -6.91
CA HIS A 606 34.61 11.00 -7.50
C HIS A 606 34.38 12.43 -8.02
N ASN A 607 34.74 13.44 -7.22
CA ASN A 607 34.62 14.84 -7.62
C ASN A 607 35.51 15.17 -8.83
N LEU A 608 36.73 14.64 -8.88
CA LEU A 608 37.62 14.80 -10.04
C LEU A 608 37.03 14.15 -11.30
N TYR A 609 36.44 12.96 -11.17
CA TYR A 609 35.72 12.33 -12.27
C TYR A 609 34.58 13.22 -12.78
N LEU A 610 33.69 13.71 -11.90
CA LEU A 610 32.58 14.58 -12.31
C LEU A 610 33.04 15.91 -12.93
N GLN A 611 34.12 16.52 -12.41
CA GLN A 611 34.72 17.73 -12.97
C GLN A 611 35.30 17.49 -14.36
N SER A 612 36.06 16.40 -14.54
CA SER A 612 36.59 16.00 -15.84
C SER A 612 35.48 15.72 -16.85
N LEU A 613 34.36 15.17 -16.39
CA LEU A 613 33.20 14.85 -17.20
C LEU A 613 32.45 16.12 -17.65
N ASP A 614 32.22 17.09 -16.77
CA ASP A 614 31.62 18.38 -17.13
C ASP A 614 32.50 19.16 -18.13
N LYS A 615 33.83 19.11 -17.96
CA LYS A 615 34.79 19.66 -18.92
C LYS A 615 34.74 18.92 -20.27
N ALA A 616 34.65 17.59 -20.25
CA ALA A 616 34.56 16.76 -21.46
C ALA A 616 33.28 17.02 -22.25
N ILE A 617 32.14 17.28 -21.60
CA ILE A 617 30.89 17.65 -22.28
C ILE A 617 31.05 18.97 -23.06
N LYS A 618 31.76 19.96 -22.50
CA LYS A 618 31.97 21.27 -23.14
C LYS A 618 33.01 21.24 -24.26
N THR A 619 34.08 20.46 -24.07
CA THR A 619 35.23 20.41 -24.99
C THR A 619 35.20 19.25 -25.99
N ASN A 620 34.26 18.32 -25.81
CA ASN A 620 34.17 17.04 -26.52
C ASN A 620 35.42 16.14 -26.37
N ASN A 621 36.29 16.39 -25.39
CA ASN A 621 37.47 15.58 -25.10
C ASN A 621 37.27 14.76 -23.81
N TYR A 622 37.07 13.45 -23.97
CA TYR A 622 36.78 12.52 -22.86
C TYR A 622 37.99 11.78 -22.31
N LYS A 623 39.22 12.08 -22.77
CA LYS A 623 40.42 11.32 -22.38
C LYS A 623 40.63 11.31 -20.86
N GLU A 624 40.60 12.48 -20.23
CA GLU A 624 40.76 12.65 -18.78
C GLU A 624 39.65 11.93 -18.00
N ALA A 625 38.39 12.02 -18.45
CA ALA A 625 37.27 11.34 -17.83
C ALA A 625 37.33 9.81 -17.96
N ASP A 626 37.83 9.31 -19.09
CA ASP A 626 38.06 7.89 -19.33
C ASP A 626 39.17 7.34 -18.42
N GLU A 627 40.25 8.09 -18.21
CA GLU A 627 41.33 7.73 -17.28
C GLU A 627 40.79 7.60 -15.84
N TYR A 628 39.95 8.53 -15.39
CA TYR A 628 39.30 8.40 -14.08
C TYR A 628 38.37 7.18 -13.98
N LEU A 629 37.63 6.82 -15.03
CA LEU A 629 36.82 5.59 -15.04
C LEU A 629 37.68 4.34 -14.88
N GLU A 630 38.84 4.29 -15.54
CA GLU A 630 39.79 3.20 -15.42
C GLU A 630 40.39 3.11 -14.02
N ILE A 631 40.70 4.25 -13.39
CA ILE A 631 41.13 4.29 -11.98
C ILE A 631 40.05 3.73 -11.06
N ILE A 632 38.78 4.12 -11.26
CA ILE A 632 37.64 3.62 -10.46
C ILE A 632 37.50 2.10 -10.64
N SER A 633 37.54 1.62 -11.88
CA SER A 633 37.46 0.18 -12.17
C SER A 633 38.61 -0.60 -11.53
N THR A 634 39.84 -0.08 -11.64
CA THR A 634 41.03 -0.70 -11.02
C THR A 634 40.91 -0.73 -9.51
N TYR A 635 40.40 0.34 -8.90
CA TYR A 635 40.11 0.39 -7.46
C TYR A 635 39.09 -0.68 -7.06
N GLN A 636 38.00 -0.84 -7.83
CA GLN A 636 36.99 -1.88 -7.59
C GLN A 636 37.63 -3.28 -7.56
N HIS A 637 38.37 -3.64 -8.61
CA HIS A 637 39.02 -4.95 -8.71
C HIS A 637 40.10 -5.19 -7.65
N LYS A 638 40.82 -4.14 -7.23
CA LYS A 638 41.87 -4.26 -6.22
C LYS A 638 41.30 -4.58 -4.84
N ILE A 639 40.18 -3.97 -4.46
CA ILE A 639 39.61 -4.11 -3.11
C ILE A 639 38.65 -5.30 -3.01
N ASP A 640 37.81 -5.54 -4.02
CA ASP A 640 36.70 -6.51 -3.92
C ASP A 640 36.56 -7.41 -5.15
N SER A 641 37.68 -8.00 -5.57
CA SER A 641 37.74 -8.92 -6.73
C SER A 641 36.85 -10.17 -6.60
N LYS A 642 36.52 -10.59 -5.37
CA LYS A 642 35.74 -11.82 -5.12
C LYS A 642 34.27 -11.66 -5.48
N ILE A 643 33.70 -10.47 -5.27
CA ILE A 643 32.28 -10.19 -5.49
C ILE A 643 32.04 -9.71 -6.92
N ILE A 644 33.02 -9.03 -7.54
CA ILE A 644 32.88 -8.48 -8.89
C ILE A 644 32.78 -9.60 -9.95
N PRO A 645 31.74 -9.59 -10.81
CA PRO A 645 31.65 -10.53 -11.92
C PRO A 645 32.80 -10.36 -12.92
N SER A 646 33.23 -11.45 -13.56
CA SER A 646 34.22 -11.39 -14.64
C SER A 646 33.75 -10.49 -15.80
N ASP A 647 34.66 -9.81 -16.49
CA ASP A 647 34.36 -8.93 -17.63
C ASP A 647 33.47 -9.57 -18.71
N LYS A 648 33.67 -10.86 -19.00
CA LYS A 648 32.84 -11.61 -19.95
C LYS A 648 31.37 -11.67 -19.51
N LYS A 649 31.11 -11.87 -18.21
CA LYS A 649 29.74 -11.88 -17.66
C LYS A 649 29.12 -10.49 -17.73
N ILE A 650 29.88 -9.45 -17.39
CA ILE A 650 29.45 -8.05 -17.51
C ILE A 650 29.06 -7.74 -18.97
N ASP A 651 29.92 -8.07 -19.93
CA ASP A 651 29.66 -7.83 -21.35
C ASP A 651 28.44 -8.61 -21.87
N ILE A 652 28.25 -9.86 -21.45
CA ILE A 652 27.07 -10.66 -21.81
C ILE A 652 25.79 -10.04 -21.24
N GLU A 653 25.80 -9.60 -19.98
CA GLU A 653 24.63 -8.97 -19.34
C GLU A 653 24.26 -7.65 -20.03
N ILE A 654 25.26 -6.81 -20.34
CA ILE A 654 25.05 -5.57 -21.09
C ILE A 654 24.48 -5.86 -22.49
N LYS A 655 25.02 -6.85 -23.21
CA LYS A 655 24.49 -7.27 -24.51
C LYS A 655 23.04 -7.77 -24.38
N TYR A 656 22.76 -8.63 -23.41
CA TYR A 656 21.42 -9.15 -23.13
C TYR A 656 20.41 -8.02 -22.91
N ASN A 657 20.77 -7.05 -22.08
CA ASN A 657 19.94 -5.88 -21.79
C ASN A 657 19.68 -5.02 -23.04
N ARG A 658 20.70 -4.78 -23.87
CA ARG A 658 20.60 -3.98 -25.10
C ARG A 658 19.76 -4.65 -26.18
N TYR A 659 19.90 -5.97 -26.35
CA TYR A 659 19.13 -6.73 -27.33
C TYR A 659 17.67 -6.91 -26.90
N ASN A 660 17.39 -6.78 -25.60
CA ASN A 660 16.04 -6.84 -25.04
C ASN A 660 15.27 -8.10 -25.53
N ILE A 661 15.96 -9.24 -25.49
CA ILE A 661 15.55 -10.51 -26.10
C ILE A 661 14.14 -10.94 -25.62
N PHE A 662 13.81 -10.63 -24.36
CA PHE A 662 12.50 -10.92 -23.79
C PHE A 662 11.36 -10.11 -24.43
N LEU A 663 11.58 -8.81 -24.73
CA LEU A 663 10.61 -8.00 -25.47
C LEU A 663 10.51 -8.45 -26.93
N MET A 664 11.60 -8.94 -27.53
CA MET A 664 11.56 -9.56 -28.86
C MET A 664 10.65 -10.79 -28.88
N PHE A 665 10.69 -11.66 -27.86
CA PHE A 665 9.79 -12.81 -27.76
C PHE A 665 8.32 -12.41 -27.54
N ILE A 666 8.05 -11.37 -26.74
CA ILE A 666 6.68 -10.85 -26.54
C ILE A 666 6.15 -10.21 -27.82
N TRP A 667 6.98 -9.43 -28.54
CA TRP A 667 6.62 -8.84 -29.82
C TRP A 667 6.40 -9.91 -30.89
N GLN A 668 7.24 -10.95 -30.97
CA GLN A 668 7.00 -12.09 -31.86
C GLN A 668 5.68 -12.81 -31.54
N LYS A 669 5.31 -12.94 -30.26
CA LYS A 669 4.00 -13.48 -29.85
C LYS A 669 2.85 -12.56 -30.25
N LYS A 670 2.93 -11.24 -29.98
CA LYS A 670 1.90 -10.26 -30.37
C LYS A 670 1.75 -10.17 -31.90
N PHE A 671 2.86 -10.17 -32.63
CA PHE A 671 2.88 -10.15 -34.09
C PHE A 671 2.30 -11.45 -34.67
N SER A 672 2.63 -12.61 -34.10
CA SER A 672 2.00 -13.89 -34.46
C SER A 672 0.51 -13.95 -34.13
N PHE A 673 0.08 -13.26 -33.07
CA PHE A 673 -1.33 -13.16 -32.67
C PHE A 673 -2.12 -12.25 -33.61
N HIS A 674 -1.55 -11.10 -33.99
CA HIS A 674 -2.15 -10.15 -34.93
C HIS A 674 -2.28 -10.74 -36.35
N PHE A 675 -1.23 -11.39 -36.86
CA PHE A 675 -1.27 -12.14 -38.12
C PHE A 675 -2.26 -13.32 -38.11
N SER A 676 -2.53 -13.88 -36.92
CA SER A 676 -3.55 -14.93 -36.77
C SER A 676 -4.97 -14.38 -36.79
N PHE A 677 -5.17 -13.13 -36.38
CA PHE A 677 -6.46 -12.45 -36.44
C PHE A 677 -6.78 -11.95 -37.84
N GLU A 678 -5.83 -11.32 -38.54
CA GLU A 678 -6.03 -10.93 -39.96
C GLU A 678 -6.34 -12.14 -40.85
N LYS A 679 -5.66 -13.28 -40.66
CA LYS A 679 -5.98 -14.50 -41.42
C LYS A 679 -7.35 -15.09 -41.08
N ASN A 680 -7.86 -14.88 -39.87
CA ASN A 680 -9.19 -15.34 -39.47
C ASN A 680 -10.27 -14.37 -39.94
N GLU A 681 -10.03 -13.06 -39.92
CA GLU A 681 -10.94 -12.06 -40.51
C GLU A 681 -11.06 -12.26 -42.02
N ILE A 682 -9.95 -12.45 -42.74
CA ILE A 682 -10.00 -12.75 -44.19
C ILE A 682 -10.77 -14.06 -44.47
N ARG A 683 -10.66 -15.07 -43.58
CA ARG A 683 -11.45 -16.31 -43.69
C ARG A 683 -12.93 -16.08 -43.40
N ILE A 684 -13.28 -15.30 -42.38
CA ILE A 684 -14.66 -15.00 -42.01
C ILE A 684 -15.32 -14.15 -43.11
N TYR A 685 -14.63 -13.15 -43.65
CA TYR A 685 -15.12 -12.37 -44.79
C TYR A 685 -15.25 -13.23 -46.05
N SER A 686 -14.33 -14.18 -46.31
CA SER A 686 -14.47 -15.10 -47.44
C SER A 686 -15.66 -16.05 -47.30
N ILE A 687 -15.94 -16.54 -46.08
CA ILE A 687 -17.06 -17.43 -45.78
C ILE A 687 -18.40 -16.67 -45.88
N ILE A 688 -18.48 -15.47 -45.32
CA ILE A 688 -19.67 -14.61 -45.39
C ILE A 688 -19.94 -14.17 -46.83
N SER A 689 -18.89 -13.86 -47.61
CA SER A 689 -19.03 -13.51 -49.03
C SER A 689 -19.50 -14.70 -49.88
N PHE A 690 -19.01 -15.91 -49.58
CA PHE A 690 -19.41 -17.15 -50.26
C PHE A 690 -20.85 -17.56 -49.91
N GLU A 691 -21.29 -17.36 -48.65
CA GLU A 691 -22.69 -17.57 -48.24
C GLU A 691 -23.66 -16.54 -48.82
N LEU A 692 -23.24 -15.27 -48.96
CA LEU A 692 -24.04 -14.23 -49.61
C LEU A 692 -24.16 -14.42 -51.12
N LEU A 693 -23.13 -14.96 -51.78
CA LEU A 693 -23.17 -15.34 -53.19
C LEU A 693 -24.07 -16.57 -53.43
N ASN A 694 -24.00 -17.59 -52.56
CA ASN A 694 -24.88 -18.77 -52.66
C ASN A 694 -26.36 -18.46 -52.35
N LYS A 695 -26.65 -17.51 -51.44
CA LYS A 695 -28.04 -17.07 -51.18
C LYS A 695 -28.66 -16.27 -52.32
N LYS A 696 -27.86 -15.59 -53.17
CA LYS A 696 -28.37 -14.94 -54.39
C LYS A 696 -28.58 -15.93 -55.55
N ALA A 697 -27.75 -16.96 -55.66
CA ALA A 697 -27.91 -18.01 -56.68
C ALA A 697 -29.14 -18.91 -56.43
N PHE A 698 -29.57 -19.08 -55.17
CA PHE A 698 -30.75 -19.90 -54.82
C PHE A 698 -32.12 -19.18 -54.96
N ARG A 699 -32.14 -17.88 -55.32
CA ARG A 699 -33.38 -17.11 -55.49
C ARG A 699 -33.80 -16.89 -56.95
N SER A 700 -33.05 -17.40 -57.94
CA SER A 700 -33.41 -17.27 -59.37
C SER A 700 -33.79 -18.60 -60.05
N SER A 701 -34.11 -19.66 -59.31
CA SER A 701 -34.45 -20.97 -59.89
C SER A 701 -35.71 -21.64 -59.31
N ARG A 702 -36.67 -20.86 -58.78
CA ARG A 702 -38.03 -21.36 -58.51
C ARG A 702 -39.07 -20.30 -58.91
N VAL A 703 -39.67 -20.55 -60.06
CA VAL A 703 -41.13 -20.41 -60.26
C VAL A 703 -41.84 -21.27 -59.23
#